data_AF-A0A933Y2T1-F1
#
_entry.id   AF-A0A933Y2T1-F1
#
_cell.length_a   1.000
_cell.length_b   1.000
_cell.length_c   1.000
_cell.angle_alpha   90.00
_cell.angle_beta   90.00
_cell.angle_gamma   90.00
#
_symmetry.space_group_name_H-M   'P 1'
#
loop_
_entity.id
_entity.type
_entity.pdbx_description
1 polymer ?
#
loop_
_entity_poly.entity_id
_entity_poly.type
_entity_poly.pdbx_seq_one_letter_code
_entity_poly.pdbx_strand_id
1 'polypeptide(L)'
;MRSSLPKILLAAASLMLVLALVWFDRDKTSPGPLSSSHAGIAKLDDEDGCDQCHDSSDLVDDCTACHEDVGAQLESERGFHGKLAAADRDACAKCHQEHHGDALPPSGDHAFELAGFANVAAFDHSGLDYRLLGKHTTIACKDCHRSAEVPVLKEGEKRFLGLQQACASCHDDVHKGKFGVDCASCHGQEHPFKDAANFVHLESFPLVGGHAKKCEECHDPKGPSAMELVKGQPSRTCNDCHENRHRPEFLSGVASLARVTKDATCALCHDSERGAFRADSETMPGELHAASGFGLEKPHERAKCAECHAPELATFVERYPGRKADACADCHGDPHRGEFDFGTFRGAACIDCHARDSFDTHSFDVEDHGRTAFALTGAHTKTKCDDCHAPLAADVEGSRDFRTDKQTCEACHVDVHKGEFARLAALRGEPAPVCADCHGTEEFARVELAKFDHAKRTRFELEGAHQRAECEACHPKTTHAEFPQRTFGFAADRFPGPSDRCDTCHADVHGGAFDRAGVPSLVDGTSTCGRCHDVERFRGELARAFDHSLFTGFELRGGHQRATCEACHGEDPSKKRALGKVVDKFRGSSERCETCHADPHEGHFDHADSPKSVDGRVGCARCHDVDSFRALTSADFDHARWTGFALDQAHARAACEACHVPTHEKRKGMRLGRSAGSACADCHEDPHAGQFTVAAGNDCARCHLDSGSFATLDFDHDRDSRFKLDAQHVKLECAACHRPVDNGRRASVVRYKPLGVECIDCHRPTDRKSRPDDSDSHTTGRVEGDDR
;
A
#
# COMPACT_ATOMS: atom_id res chain seq x y z
N MET A 1 -175.47 23.98 74.19
CA MET A 1 -174.40 23.59 73.24
C MET A 1 -173.20 23.14 74.06
N ARG A 2 -173.06 21.83 74.29
CA ARG A 2 -172.01 21.27 75.18
C ARG A 2 -170.72 21.13 74.38
N SER A 3 -169.71 21.83 74.87
CA SER A 3 -168.42 22.11 74.27
C SER A 3 -167.63 20.85 73.88
N SER A 4 -167.31 20.69 72.59
CA SER A 4 -166.46 19.63 72.02
C SER A 4 -164.97 19.75 72.37
N LEU A 5 -164.62 20.73 73.20
CA LEU A 5 -163.25 21.11 73.54
C LEU A 5 -162.36 19.97 74.07
N PRO A 6 -162.82 19.04 74.94
CA PRO A 6 -161.92 17.99 75.45
C PRO A 6 -161.55 16.94 74.40
N LYS A 7 -162.43 16.66 73.42
CA LYS A 7 -162.11 15.73 72.32
C LYS A 7 -161.15 16.36 71.30
N ILE A 8 -161.29 17.67 71.05
CA ILE A 8 -160.39 18.43 70.18
C ILE A 8 -159.00 18.56 70.81
N LEU A 9 -158.93 18.81 72.13
CA LEU A 9 -157.65 18.89 72.86
C LEU A 9 -156.92 17.53 72.88
N LEU A 10 -157.63 16.42 73.07
CA LEU A 10 -157.00 15.09 73.04
C LEU A 10 -156.49 14.73 71.63
N ALA A 11 -157.25 15.07 70.58
CA ALA A 11 -156.82 14.87 69.20
C ALA A 11 -155.63 15.75 68.84
N ALA A 12 -155.62 17.03 69.26
CA ALA A 12 -154.51 17.94 69.05
C ALA A 12 -153.24 17.51 69.81
N ALA A 13 -153.38 17.07 71.06
CA ALA A 13 -152.25 16.55 71.84
C ALA A 13 -151.69 15.24 71.26
N SER A 14 -152.57 14.35 70.77
CA SER A 14 -152.14 13.10 70.11
C SER A 14 -151.44 13.39 68.79
N LEU A 15 -151.96 14.33 67.99
CA LEU A 15 -151.32 14.76 66.75
C LEU A 15 -149.98 15.45 67.02
N MET A 16 -149.88 16.29 68.06
CA MET A 16 -148.60 16.88 68.46
C MET A 16 -147.61 15.84 68.95
N LEU A 17 -148.05 14.80 69.68
CA LEU A 17 -147.16 13.72 70.11
C LEU A 17 -146.68 12.88 68.91
N VAL A 18 -147.57 12.55 67.97
CA VAL A 18 -147.17 11.84 66.73
C VAL A 18 -146.23 12.71 65.90
N LEU A 19 -146.52 14.01 65.73
CA LEU A 19 -145.62 14.93 65.03
C LEU A 19 -144.28 15.09 65.75
N ALA A 20 -144.27 15.11 67.09
CA ALA A 20 -143.03 15.17 67.87
C ALA A 20 -142.23 13.87 67.77
N LEU A 21 -142.90 12.70 67.74
CA LEU A 21 -142.24 11.42 67.54
C LEU A 21 -141.71 11.28 66.11
N VAL A 22 -142.47 11.68 65.09
CA VAL A 22 -142.02 11.72 63.68
C VAL A 22 -140.85 12.71 63.51
N TRP A 23 -140.88 13.85 64.21
CA TRP A 23 -139.78 14.82 64.19
C TRP A 23 -138.53 14.26 64.89
N PHE A 24 -138.66 13.55 66.01
CA PHE A 24 -137.54 12.89 66.69
C PHE A 24 -137.01 11.66 65.93
N ASP A 25 -137.85 10.97 65.15
CA ASP A 25 -137.47 9.80 64.35
C ASP A 25 -136.79 10.21 63.04
N ARG A 26 -137.18 11.35 62.46
CA ARG A 26 -136.57 11.93 61.25
C ARG A 26 -135.06 12.19 61.40
N ASP A 27 -134.59 12.46 62.62
CA ASP A 27 -133.15 12.65 62.90
C ASP A 27 -132.40 11.34 63.25
N LYS A 28 -133.06 10.17 63.24
CA LYS A 28 -132.46 8.86 63.57
C LYS A 28 -132.45 7.83 62.43
N THR A 29 -132.98 8.15 61.25
CA THR A 29 -132.90 7.28 60.06
C THR A 29 -131.73 7.58 59.12
N SER A 30 -130.87 8.57 59.44
CA SER A 30 -129.66 8.87 58.67
C SER A 30 -128.45 8.15 59.29
N PRO A 31 -127.65 7.39 58.52
CA PRO A 31 -126.51 6.62 59.02
C PRO A 31 -125.37 7.50 59.57
N GLY A 32 -125.42 8.82 59.36
CA GLY A 32 -124.36 9.78 59.69
C GLY A 32 -123.74 10.38 58.43
N PRO A 33 -122.91 11.43 58.55
CA PRO A 33 -122.34 12.13 57.40
C PRO A 33 -121.26 11.30 56.70
N LEU A 34 -121.21 11.36 55.37
CA LEU A 34 -120.11 10.79 54.60
C LEU A 34 -118.79 11.50 54.92
N SER A 35 -117.67 10.78 54.79
CA SER A 35 -116.32 11.34 54.87
C SER A 35 -116.11 12.42 53.81
N SER A 36 -115.26 13.42 54.06
CA SER A 36 -115.00 14.51 53.10
C SER A 36 -114.51 14.02 51.73
N SER A 37 -113.91 12.83 51.68
CA SER A 37 -113.47 12.20 50.43
C SER A 37 -114.63 11.76 49.55
N HIS A 38 -115.75 11.31 50.13
CA HIS A 38 -116.94 10.89 49.39
C HIS A 38 -118.03 11.97 49.34
N ALA A 39 -118.19 12.78 50.39
CA ALA A 39 -119.13 13.89 50.44
C ALA A 39 -118.88 14.95 49.33
N GLY A 40 -117.64 15.06 48.84
CA GLY A 40 -117.29 15.94 47.73
C GLY A 40 -117.70 15.42 46.34
N ILE A 41 -118.20 14.18 46.24
CA ILE A 41 -118.60 13.56 44.97
C ILE A 41 -120.07 13.86 44.71
N ALA A 42 -120.34 14.70 43.71
CA ALA A 42 -121.70 15.17 43.41
C ALA A 42 -122.72 14.06 43.14
N LYS A 43 -122.29 12.85 42.73
CA LYS A 43 -123.15 11.68 42.51
C LYS A 43 -123.55 10.93 43.78
N LEU A 44 -122.93 11.24 44.92
CA LEU A 44 -123.21 10.63 46.22
C LEU A 44 -123.97 11.57 47.17
N ASP A 45 -124.22 12.82 46.73
CA ASP A 45 -124.87 13.89 47.51
C ASP A 45 -126.36 14.09 47.12
N ASP A 46 -126.92 13.21 46.27
CA ASP A 46 -128.34 13.22 45.89
C ASP A 46 -129.17 12.16 46.66
N GLU A 47 -130.50 12.23 46.56
CA GLU A 47 -131.41 11.35 47.32
C GLU A 47 -131.27 9.86 46.92
N ASP A 48 -130.76 9.57 45.72
CA ASP A 48 -130.52 8.22 45.19
C ASP A 48 -129.04 7.77 45.37
N GLY A 49 -128.17 8.64 45.92
CA GLY A 49 -126.73 8.41 46.05
C GLY A 49 -126.38 7.27 47.01
N CYS A 50 -127.30 6.89 47.89
CA CYS A 50 -127.17 5.72 48.76
C CYS A 50 -127.08 4.42 47.94
N ASP A 51 -127.81 4.33 46.83
CA ASP A 51 -127.83 3.12 45.99
C ASP A 51 -126.48 2.94 45.28
N GLN A 52 -125.72 4.01 45.00
CA GLN A 52 -124.39 3.89 44.39
C GLN A 52 -123.39 3.05 45.22
N CYS A 53 -123.65 2.88 46.52
CA CYS A 53 -122.85 2.05 47.42
C CYS A 53 -123.63 0.85 47.99
N HIS A 54 -124.92 0.71 47.69
CA HIS A 54 -125.80 -0.32 48.25
C HIS A 54 -126.76 -0.95 47.22
N ASP A 55 -126.50 -0.79 45.91
CA ASP A 55 -127.32 -1.32 44.81
C ASP A 55 -127.16 -2.85 44.69
N SER A 56 -125.99 -3.40 45.06
CA SER A 56 -125.76 -4.84 45.02
C SER A 56 -125.86 -5.49 46.41
N SER A 57 -126.01 -6.82 46.42
CA SER A 57 -125.92 -7.59 47.66
C SER A 57 -124.50 -7.72 48.19
N ASP A 58 -123.48 -7.21 47.47
CA ASP A 58 -122.07 -7.30 47.81
C ASP A 58 -121.37 -5.93 47.77
N LEU A 59 -121.18 -5.36 48.96
CA LEU A 59 -120.55 -4.06 49.14
C LEU A 59 -119.11 -3.99 48.57
N VAL A 60 -118.42 -5.13 48.41
CA VAL A 60 -117.06 -5.18 47.87
C VAL A 60 -117.06 -4.82 46.38
N ASP A 61 -118.02 -5.34 45.62
CA ASP A 61 -118.17 -5.04 44.19
C ASP A 61 -118.50 -3.55 43.98
N ASP A 62 -119.40 -3.00 44.81
CA ASP A 62 -119.80 -1.59 44.73
C ASP A 62 -118.61 -0.66 45.04
N CYS A 63 -117.80 -0.98 46.06
CA CYS A 63 -116.61 -0.20 46.38
C CYS A 63 -115.55 -0.27 45.27
N THR A 64 -115.29 -1.47 44.73
CA THR A 64 -114.20 -1.68 43.76
C THR A 64 -114.56 -1.20 42.35
N ALA A 65 -115.85 -1.03 42.03
CA ALA A 65 -116.29 -0.37 40.80
C ALA A 65 -115.78 1.07 40.67
N CYS A 66 -115.67 1.80 41.79
CA CYS A 66 -115.04 3.13 41.81
C CYS A 66 -113.57 3.10 42.23
N HIS A 67 -113.17 2.13 43.06
CA HIS A 67 -111.79 1.93 43.53
C HIS A 67 -111.06 0.84 42.73
N GLU A 68 -111.02 0.98 41.40
CA GLU A 68 -110.48 -0.01 40.46
C GLU A 68 -109.05 -0.45 40.78
N ASP A 69 -108.17 0.44 41.24
CA ASP A 69 -106.79 0.10 41.63
C ASP A 69 -106.73 -0.86 42.84
N VAL A 70 -107.67 -0.71 43.77
CA VAL A 70 -107.80 -1.61 44.93
C VAL A 70 -108.36 -2.95 44.46
N GLY A 71 -109.39 -2.92 43.60
CA GLY A 71 -109.93 -4.12 42.95
C GLY A 71 -108.83 -4.91 42.23
N ALA A 72 -108.00 -4.25 41.42
CA ALA A 72 -106.89 -4.88 40.72
C ALA A 72 -105.82 -5.48 41.67
N GLN A 73 -105.59 -4.88 42.84
CA GLN A 73 -104.72 -5.47 43.87
C GLN A 73 -105.32 -6.75 44.47
N LEU A 74 -106.61 -6.74 44.77
CA LEU A 74 -107.34 -7.90 45.29
C LEU A 74 -107.33 -9.05 44.28
N GLU A 75 -107.66 -8.78 43.01
CA GLU A 75 -107.66 -9.78 41.93
C GLU A 75 -106.28 -10.36 41.66
N SER A 76 -105.24 -9.52 41.66
CA SER A 76 -103.88 -9.96 41.35
C SER A 76 -103.11 -10.52 42.53
N GLU A 77 -103.68 -10.48 43.74
CA GLU A 77 -103.02 -10.81 45.02
C GLU A 77 -101.65 -10.13 45.21
N ARG A 78 -101.51 -8.91 44.65
CA ARG A 78 -100.32 -8.07 44.71
C ARG A 78 -100.65 -6.71 45.31
N GLY A 79 -99.63 -6.03 45.83
CA GLY A 79 -99.83 -4.78 46.59
C GLY A 79 -100.41 -5.04 47.98
N PHE A 80 -100.71 -3.96 48.71
CA PHE A 80 -101.10 -4.06 50.12
C PHE A 80 -102.40 -4.85 50.30
N HIS A 81 -103.47 -4.48 49.60
CA HIS A 81 -104.77 -5.11 49.76
C HIS A 81 -104.78 -6.57 49.29
N GLY A 82 -104.03 -6.88 48.21
CA GLY A 82 -103.88 -8.25 47.72
C GLY A 82 -103.14 -9.18 48.69
N LYS A 83 -102.32 -8.65 49.60
CA LYS A 83 -101.58 -9.42 50.62
C LYS A 83 -102.35 -9.59 51.94
N LEU A 84 -103.51 -8.95 52.10
CA LEU A 84 -104.38 -9.18 53.26
C LEU A 84 -104.91 -10.62 53.28
N ALA A 85 -105.27 -11.11 54.47
CA ALA A 85 -105.92 -12.41 54.60
C ALA A 85 -107.25 -12.41 53.85
N ALA A 86 -107.63 -13.54 53.24
CA ALA A 86 -108.85 -13.63 52.43
C ALA A 86 -110.10 -13.12 53.16
N ALA A 87 -110.23 -13.41 54.46
CA ALA A 87 -111.34 -12.94 55.29
C ALA A 87 -111.43 -11.41 55.46
N ASP A 88 -110.31 -10.69 55.29
CA ASP A 88 -110.26 -9.23 55.37
C ASP A 88 -110.47 -8.57 54.00
N ARG A 89 -110.17 -9.28 52.91
CA ARG A 89 -110.35 -8.81 51.53
C ARG A 89 -111.83 -8.67 51.15
N ASP A 90 -112.66 -9.55 51.68
CA ASP A 90 -114.11 -9.55 51.42
C ASP A 90 -114.89 -8.68 52.42
N ALA A 91 -114.20 -7.88 53.25
CA ALA A 91 -114.79 -7.11 54.36
C ALA A 91 -114.23 -5.68 54.46
N CYS A 92 -114.29 -4.90 53.37
CA CYS A 92 -113.76 -3.53 53.28
C CYS A 92 -114.17 -2.65 54.48
N ALA A 93 -115.45 -2.71 54.87
CA ALA A 93 -116.01 -1.92 55.98
C ALA A 93 -115.38 -2.22 57.34
N LYS A 94 -114.69 -3.36 57.51
CA LYS A 94 -113.96 -3.69 58.73
C LYS A 94 -112.88 -2.65 59.01
N CYS A 95 -112.15 -2.21 57.98
CA CYS A 95 -111.05 -1.25 58.09
C CYS A 95 -111.44 0.14 57.58
N HIS A 96 -112.28 0.22 56.54
CA HIS A 96 -112.73 1.45 55.90
C HIS A 96 -114.16 1.78 56.32
N GLN A 97 -114.29 2.52 57.42
CA GLN A 97 -115.60 2.89 57.96
C GLN A 97 -116.10 4.17 57.29
N GLU A 98 -117.39 4.18 56.94
CA GLU A 98 -118.08 5.32 56.31
C GLU A 98 -119.31 5.69 57.16
N HIS A 99 -119.89 6.87 56.93
CA HIS A 99 -120.94 7.53 57.70
C HIS A 99 -120.51 8.10 59.07
N HIS A 100 -119.20 8.22 59.28
CA HIS A 100 -118.61 8.83 60.48
C HIS A 100 -118.02 10.22 60.23
N GLY A 101 -118.21 10.79 59.04
CA GLY A 101 -117.57 12.01 58.59
C GLY A 101 -116.04 11.93 58.67
N ASP A 102 -115.38 13.07 58.86
CA ASP A 102 -113.92 13.15 58.97
C ASP A 102 -113.38 12.65 60.32
N ALA A 103 -114.23 12.14 61.22
CA ALA A 103 -113.77 11.56 62.48
C ALA A 103 -113.04 10.23 62.27
N LEU A 104 -113.44 9.45 61.26
CA LEU A 104 -112.81 8.18 60.87
C LEU A 104 -112.65 8.15 59.34
N PRO A 105 -111.67 8.88 58.78
CA PRO A 105 -111.48 8.91 57.35
C PRO A 105 -111.06 7.52 56.84
N PRO A 106 -111.60 7.05 55.69
CA PRO A 106 -111.32 5.72 55.16
C PRO A 106 -109.82 5.42 54.98
N SER A 107 -108.98 6.42 54.72
CA SER A 107 -107.54 6.25 54.52
C SER A 107 -106.66 6.88 55.63
N GLY A 108 -107.17 6.92 56.87
CA GLY A 108 -106.44 7.42 58.04
C GLY A 108 -105.85 6.35 58.96
N ASP A 109 -105.26 6.78 60.08
CA ASP A 109 -104.56 5.91 61.04
C ASP A 109 -105.42 4.74 61.54
N HIS A 110 -106.71 4.97 61.78
CA HIS A 110 -107.65 3.94 62.24
C HIS A 110 -107.75 2.74 61.28
N ALA A 111 -107.75 2.98 59.98
CA ALA A 111 -107.81 1.90 58.99
C ALA A 111 -106.53 1.03 59.01
N PHE A 112 -105.37 1.67 59.21
CA PHE A 112 -104.08 0.99 59.34
C PHE A 112 -103.96 0.25 60.68
N GLU A 113 -104.52 0.81 61.76
CA GLU A 113 -104.61 0.15 63.06
C GLU A 113 -105.40 -1.16 62.97
N LEU A 114 -106.55 -1.12 62.29
CA LEU A 114 -107.39 -2.31 62.06
C LEU A 114 -106.72 -3.33 61.12
N ALA A 115 -105.85 -2.88 60.23
CA ALA A 115 -105.01 -3.73 59.39
C ALA A 115 -103.76 -4.28 60.10
N GLY A 116 -103.56 -3.97 61.39
CA GLY A 116 -102.50 -4.53 62.23
C GLY A 116 -101.23 -3.67 62.38
N PHE A 117 -101.27 -2.41 61.96
CA PHE A 117 -100.17 -1.44 62.15
C PHE A 117 -100.46 -0.51 63.34
N ALA A 118 -99.50 0.29 63.80
CA ALA A 118 -99.77 1.25 64.89
C ALA A 118 -100.41 2.56 64.42
N ASN A 119 -100.23 2.90 63.13
CA ASN A 119 -100.75 4.07 62.41
C ASN A 119 -100.18 4.02 60.97
N VAL A 120 -100.50 5.00 60.12
CA VAL A 120 -99.98 5.08 58.75
C VAL A 120 -98.44 5.12 58.70
N ALA A 121 -97.80 5.84 59.64
CA ALA A 121 -96.35 5.99 59.68
C ALA A 121 -95.60 4.71 60.12
N ALA A 122 -96.31 3.77 60.75
CA ALA A 122 -95.76 2.47 61.15
C ALA A 122 -95.82 1.40 60.04
N PHE A 123 -96.35 1.74 58.86
CA PHE A 123 -96.44 0.83 57.73
C PHE A 123 -95.05 0.49 57.16
N ASP A 124 -94.79 -0.81 56.93
CA ASP A 124 -93.53 -1.32 56.37
C ASP A 124 -93.75 -1.96 54.99
N HIS A 125 -92.88 -1.63 54.04
CA HIS A 125 -92.88 -2.15 52.68
C HIS A 125 -92.29 -3.57 52.56
N SER A 126 -91.69 -4.12 53.61
CA SER A 126 -91.03 -5.44 53.59
C SER A 126 -91.91 -6.60 53.11
N GLY A 127 -93.24 -6.49 53.22
CA GLY A 127 -94.23 -7.46 52.74
C GLY A 127 -94.71 -7.25 51.29
N LEU A 128 -94.28 -6.18 50.62
CA LEU A 128 -94.71 -5.84 49.26
C LEU A 128 -93.64 -6.18 48.21
N ASP A 129 -94.08 -6.29 46.96
CA ASP A 129 -93.16 -6.44 45.82
C ASP A 129 -92.29 -5.18 45.61
N TYR A 130 -92.77 -4.03 46.08
CA TYR A 130 -92.03 -2.76 46.07
C TYR A 130 -91.07 -2.71 47.27
N ARG A 131 -89.77 -2.91 47.03
CA ARG A 131 -88.73 -2.96 48.07
C ARG A 131 -88.01 -1.62 48.20
N LEU A 132 -87.92 -1.12 49.43
CA LEU A 132 -87.08 0.03 49.78
C LEU A 132 -85.66 -0.46 50.07
N LEU A 133 -84.67 0.03 49.31
CA LEU A 133 -83.27 -0.34 49.46
C LEU A 133 -82.39 0.92 49.62
N GLY A 134 -81.25 0.74 50.30
CA GLY A 134 -80.30 1.81 50.57
C GLY A 134 -80.94 3.02 51.24
N LYS A 135 -80.68 4.20 50.67
CA LYS A 135 -81.20 5.48 51.20
C LYS A 135 -82.73 5.58 51.23
N HIS A 136 -83.46 4.79 50.43
CA HIS A 136 -84.93 4.80 50.41
C HIS A 136 -85.57 4.19 51.66
N THR A 137 -84.79 3.51 52.52
CA THR A 137 -85.30 2.96 53.79
C THR A 137 -85.54 4.01 54.87
N THR A 138 -85.03 5.24 54.69
CA THR A 138 -85.06 6.31 55.70
C THR A 138 -85.78 7.59 55.24
N ILE A 139 -86.42 7.59 54.08
CA ILE A 139 -87.15 8.75 53.55
C ILE A 139 -88.59 8.80 54.10
N ALA A 140 -89.18 9.99 54.18
CA ALA A 140 -90.55 10.12 54.67
C ALA A 140 -91.56 9.67 53.60
N CYS A 141 -92.70 9.10 54.01
CA CYS A 141 -93.72 8.60 53.07
C CYS A 141 -94.15 9.64 52.04
N LYS A 142 -94.28 10.91 52.44
CA LYS A 142 -94.69 12.02 51.57
C LYS A 142 -93.70 12.35 50.45
N ASP A 143 -92.43 11.96 50.61
CA ASP A 143 -91.38 12.25 49.63
C ASP A 143 -91.55 11.38 48.38
N CYS A 144 -92.12 10.18 48.54
CA CYS A 144 -92.56 9.31 47.45
C CYS A 144 -94.05 9.53 47.12
N HIS A 145 -94.89 9.49 48.15
CA HIS A 145 -96.35 9.65 48.05
C HIS A 145 -96.73 11.10 48.28
N ARG A 146 -96.54 11.95 47.27
CA ARG A 146 -96.74 13.41 47.38
C ARG A 146 -98.13 13.81 47.88
N SER A 147 -99.13 12.97 47.64
CA SER A 147 -100.51 13.21 48.09
C SER A 147 -100.85 12.55 49.43
N ALA A 148 -99.88 11.96 50.15
CA ALA A 148 -100.08 11.24 51.41
C ALA A 148 -100.80 12.05 52.48
N GLU A 149 -100.58 13.36 52.54
CA GLU A 149 -101.12 14.26 53.57
C GLU A 149 -102.27 15.15 53.04
N VAL A 150 -102.66 15.01 51.77
CA VAL A 150 -103.73 15.83 51.16
C VAL A 150 -105.08 15.39 51.74
N PRO A 151 -105.92 16.27 52.32
CA PRO A 151 -107.18 15.85 52.94
C PRO A 151 -108.16 15.19 51.95
N VAL A 152 -108.41 15.83 50.80
CA VAL A 152 -109.28 15.34 49.72
C VAL A 152 -108.51 15.39 48.40
N LEU A 153 -108.41 14.25 47.72
CA LEU A 153 -107.71 14.14 46.44
C LEU A 153 -108.55 14.70 45.30
N LYS A 154 -107.89 15.22 44.26
CA LYS A 154 -108.57 15.51 43.00
C LYS A 154 -108.84 14.21 42.24
N GLU A 155 -109.85 14.23 41.38
CA GLU A 155 -110.17 13.10 40.50
C GLU A 155 -108.93 12.64 39.72
N GLY A 156 -108.63 11.34 39.78
CA GLY A 156 -107.45 10.71 39.15
C GLY A 156 -106.15 10.77 39.95
N GLU A 157 -106.07 11.52 41.06
CA GLU A 157 -104.92 11.49 41.96
C GLU A 157 -104.99 10.27 42.91
N LYS A 158 -103.83 9.73 43.27
CA LYS A 158 -103.71 8.56 44.15
C LYS A 158 -102.93 8.93 45.40
N ARG A 159 -103.37 8.47 46.58
CA ARG A 159 -102.67 8.71 47.86
C ARG A 159 -101.39 7.86 47.96
N PHE A 160 -101.56 6.55 48.12
CA PHE A 160 -100.48 5.60 48.36
C PHE A 160 -100.26 4.59 47.20
N LEU A 161 -101.03 4.70 46.11
CA LEU A 161 -101.01 3.75 45.00
C LEU A 161 -100.37 4.36 43.73
N GLY A 162 -99.82 3.51 42.86
CA GLY A 162 -99.41 3.89 41.50
C GLY A 162 -97.90 3.99 41.21
N LEU A 163 -97.02 3.83 42.20
CA LEU A 163 -95.57 3.84 42.00
C LEU A 163 -95.03 2.47 41.53
N GLN A 164 -93.94 2.48 40.76
CA GLN A 164 -93.25 1.28 40.23
C GLN A 164 -91.81 1.20 40.74
N GLN A 165 -91.19 0.01 40.79
CA GLN A 165 -89.82 -0.15 41.33
C GLN A 165 -88.74 0.50 40.44
N ALA A 166 -89.05 0.78 39.17
CA ALA A 166 -88.10 1.37 38.22
C ALA A 166 -87.70 2.79 38.66
N CYS A 167 -86.39 3.09 38.70
CA CYS A 167 -85.87 4.38 39.17
C CYS A 167 -86.56 5.58 38.50
N ALA A 168 -86.81 5.48 37.19
CA ALA A 168 -87.44 6.51 36.38
C ALA A 168 -88.93 6.77 36.70
N SER A 169 -89.59 5.93 37.52
CA SER A 169 -90.96 6.23 37.96
C SER A 169 -91.03 7.35 38.98
N CYS A 170 -89.92 7.68 39.64
CA CYS A 170 -89.84 8.70 40.67
C CYS A 170 -88.72 9.72 40.42
N HIS A 171 -87.64 9.32 39.75
CA HIS A 171 -86.50 10.18 39.45
C HIS A 171 -86.47 10.62 37.99
N ASP A 172 -86.20 11.89 37.77
CA ASP A 172 -85.97 12.43 36.44
C ASP A 172 -84.64 11.92 35.87
N ASP A 173 -84.66 11.45 34.61
CA ASP A 173 -83.44 11.10 33.92
C ASP A 173 -82.73 12.36 33.38
N VAL A 174 -81.71 12.80 34.11
CA VAL A 174 -80.84 13.91 33.73
C VAL A 174 -80.08 13.65 32.43
N HIS A 175 -79.94 12.39 32.01
CA HIS A 175 -79.30 12.00 30.76
C HIS A 175 -80.25 12.05 29.57
N LYS A 176 -81.54 12.36 29.77
CA LYS A 176 -82.54 12.55 28.72
C LYS A 176 -82.69 11.34 27.78
N GLY A 177 -82.68 10.13 28.34
CA GLY A 177 -82.89 8.87 27.64
C GLY A 177 -81.66 8.28 26.97
N LYS A 178 -80.50 8.95 27.03
CA LYS A 178 -79.30 8.55 26.29
C LYS A 178 -78.70 7.20 26.68
N PHE A 179 -78.92 6.76 27.93
CA PHE A 179 -78.37 5.51 28.45
C PHE A 179 -79.43 4.43 28.69
N GLY A 180 -80.68 4.67 28.27
CA GLY A 180 -81.81 3.80 28.58
C GLY A 180 -82.27 3.90 30.04
N VAL A 181 -83.03 2.91 30.51
CA VAL A 181 -83.68 2.91 31.84
C VAL A 181 -82.95 2.08 32.90
N ASP A 182 -81.78 1.50 32.56
CA ASP A 182 -80.98 0.70 33.49
C ASP A 182 -79.98 1.56 34.27
N CYS A 183 -80.52 2.46 35.10
CA CYS A 183 -79.70 3.36 35.91
C CYS A 183 -78.75 2.61 36.86
N ALA A 184 -79.14 1.39 37.28
CA ALA A 184 -78.42 0.58 38.26
C ALA A 184 -77.06 0.08 37.76
N SER A 185 -76.86 0.02 36.44
CA SER A 185 -75.58 -0.32 35.82
C SER A 185 -74.46 0.66 36.15
N CYS A 186 -74.81 1.91 36.46
CA CYS A 186 -73.84 2.97 36.78
C CYS A 186 -74.06 3.55 38.19
N HIS A 187 -75.31 3.71 38.62
CA HIS A 187 -75.67 4.36 39.87
C HIS A 187 -76.12 3.35 40.93
N GLY A 188 -75.72 3.57 42.17
CA GLY A 188 -76.10 2.74 43.32
C GLY A 188 -77.19 3.39 44.18
N GLN A 189 -77.86 2.60 45.02
CA GLN A 189 -78.86 3.09 45.99
C GLN A 189 -78.25 3.43 47.37
N GLU A 190 -76.99 3.04 47.60
CA GLU A 190 -76.27 3.23 48.86
C GLU A 190 -75.52 4.58 48.92
N HIS A 191 -75.07 5.07 47.77
CA HIS A 191 -74.29 6.29 47.61
C HIS A 191 -75.15 7.43 47.02
N PRO A 192 -74.76 8.70 47.17
CA PRO A 192 -75.42 9.80 46.47
C PRO A 192 -75.53 9.49 44.97
N PHE A 193 -76.72 9.63 44.38
CA PHE A 193 -76.98 9.18 43.00
C PHE A 193 -76.08 9.85 41.94
N LYS A 194 -75.55 11.04 42.23
CA LYS A 194 -74.55 11.72 41.38
C LYS A 194 -73.22 10.96 41.25
N ASP A 195 -72.93 10.06 42.18
CA ASP A 195 -71.74 9.23 42.20
C ASP A 195 -72.07 7.96 41.42
N ALA A 196 -71.46 7.79 40.23
CA ALA A 196 -71.60 6.59 39.40
C ALA A 196 -70.83 5.41 40.01
N ALA A 197 -71.19 5.05 41.24
CA ALA A 197 -70.43 4.15 42.11
C ALA A 197 -70.33 2.71 41.57
N ASN A 198 -71.24 2.30 40.69
CA ASN A 198 -71.23 0.98 40.08
C ASN A 198 -70.50 0.96 38.72
N PHE A 199 -70.17 2.13 38.18
CA PHE A 199 -69.50 2.22 36.89
C PHE A 199 -68.00 1.93 37.01
N VAL A 200 -67.52 0.96 36.22
CA VAL A 200 -66.10 0.61 36.11
C VAL A 200 -65.70 0.67 34.63
N HIS A 201 -64.68 1.46 34.31
CA HIS A 201 -64.07 1.45 32.98
C HIS A 201 -63.27 0.15 32.80
N LEU A 202 -63.38 -0.51 31.63
CA LEU A 202 -62.80 -1.84 31.34
C LEU A 202 -61.34 -2.00 31.83
N GLU A 203 -60.94 -3.22 32.22
CA GLU A 203 -59.56 -3.55 32.65
C GLU A 203 -58.46 -3.08 31.67
N SER A 204 -58.80 -2.91 30.39
CA SER A 204 -57.89 -2.41 29.35
C SER A 204 -57.67 -0.90 29.38
N PHE A 205 -58.50 -0.13 30.09
CA PHE A 205 -58.36 1.31 30.24
C PHE A 205 -58.87 1.79 31.62
N PRO A 206 -58.24 1.33 32.72
CA PRO A 206 -58.63 1.75 34.06
C PRO A 206 -58.32 3.24 34.23
N LEU A 207 -59.32 4.03 34.63
CA LEU A 207 -59.15 5.46 34.87
C LEU A 207 -58.42 5.67 36.21
N VAL A 208 -57.09 5.64 36.17
CA VAL A 208 -56.21 5.88 37.33
C VAL A 208 -55.48 7.21 37.21
N GLY A 209 -55.02 7.74 38.34
CA GLY A 209 -54.18 8.94 38.38
C GLY A 209 -54.75 10.14 37.60
N GLY A 210 -53.97 10.66 36.66
CA GLY A 210 -54.33 11.82 35.82
C GLY A 210 -55.49 11.58 34.84
N HIS A 211 -55.85 10.31 34.56
CA HIS A 211 -56.94 9.94 33.65
C HIS A 211 -58.29 9.76 34.36
N ALA A 212 -58.34 9.86 35.69
CA ALA A 212 -59.59 9.90 36.47
C ALA A 212 -60.33 11.25 36.29
N LYS A 213 -60.81 11.51 35.08
CA LYS A 213 -61.52 12.74 34.66
C LYS A 213 -63.03 12.50 34.52
N LYS A 214 -63.79 13.57 34.28
CA LYS A 214 -65.24 13.46 33.99
C LYS A 214 -65.46 12.76 32.65
N CYS A 215 -66.56 12.01 32.53
CA CYS A 215 -66.89 11.24 31.33
C CYS A 215 -66.90 12.09 30.05
N GLU A 216 -67.42 13.32 30.12
CA GLU A 216 -67.56 14.21 28.97
C GLU A 216 -66.23 14.79 28.49
N GLU A 217 -65.20 14.78 29.34
CA GLU A 217 -63.85 15.21 28.95
C GLU A 217 -63.19 14.19 27.99
N CYS A 218 -63.64 12.94 28.03
CA CYS A 218 -63.15 11.87 27.15
C CYS A 218 -64.17 11.47 26.06
N HIS A 219 -65.46 11.49 26.38
CA HIS A 219 -66.55 11.11 25.50
C HIS A 219 -67.30 12.33 24.95
N ASP A 220 -66.71 12.97 23.93
CA ASP A 220 -67.32 14.08 23.22
C ASP A 220 -68.64 13.63 22.56
N PRO A 221 -69.80 14.21 22.93
CA PRO A 221 -71.09 13.87 22.34
C PRO A 221 -71.19 14.09 20.83
N LYS A 222 -70.30 14.92 20.25
CA LYS A 222 -70.27 15.23 18.81
C LYS A 222 -69.13 14.50 18.08
N GLY A 223 -68.28 13.79 18.83
CA GLY A 223 -67.09 13.13 18.32
C GLY A 223 -67.27 11.62 18.14
N PRO A 224 -66.28 10.96 17.55
CA PRO A 224 -66.24 9.49 17.43
C PRO A 224 -66.13 8.79 18.80
N SER A 225 -65.94 9.55 19.88
CA SER A 225 -65.92 9.08 21.27
C SER A 225 -67.26 9.17 21.99
N ALA A 226 -68.35 9.61 21.34
CA ALA A 226 -69.65 9.71 21.97
C ALA A 226 -70.06 8.38 22.62
N MET A 227 -70.47 8.40 23.89
CA MET A 227 -70.81 7.17 24.65
C MET A 227 -71.89 6.32 23.95
N GLU A 228 -72.79 6.96 23.20
CA GLU A 228 -73.85 6.33 22.40
C GLU A 228 -73.28 5.42 21.28
N LEU A 229 -72.05 5.64 20.83
CA LEU A 229 -71.37 4.92 19.74
C LEU A 229 -70.40 3.81 20.23
N VAL A 230 -70.02 3.84 21.50
CA VAL A 230 -68.90 3.02 22.05
C VAL A 230 -69.38 1.65 22.58
N LYS A 231 -70.68 1.35 22.53
CA LYS A 231 -71.24 0.07 23.03
C LYS A 231 -70.70 -1.12 22.20
N GLY A 232 -69.68 -1.81 22.72
CA GLY A 232 -69.07 -3.00 22.11
C GLY A 232 -67.80 -2.77 21.29
N GLN A 233 -67.17 -1.59 21.37
CA GLN A 233 -65.90 -1.31 20.67
C GLN A 233 -64.65 -1.76 21.45
N PRO A 234 -63.54 -2.10 20.75
CA PRO A 234 -62.28 -2.50 21.39
C PRO A 234 -61.64 -1.37 22.20
N SER A 235 -60.77 -1.74 23.12
CA SER A 235 -60.01 -0.82 23.99
C SER A 235 -59.19 0.19 23.19
N ARG A 236 -59.17 1.44 23.66
CA ARG A 236 -58.32 2.51 23.10
C ARG A 236 -56.86 2.31 23.46
N THR A 237 -55.99 2.80 22.59
CA THR A 237 -54.55 2.87 22.80
C THR A 237 -54.15 4.26 23.30
N CYS A 238 -52.94 4.38 23.86
CA CYS A 238 -52.41 5.67 24.32
C CYS A 238 -52.36 6.72 23.20
N ASN A 239 -52.04 6.27 21.97
CA ASN A 239 -51.84 7.12 20.79
C ASN A 239 -53.15 7.68 20.22
N ASP A 240 -54.31 7.09 20.57
CA ASP A 240 -55.62 7.59 20.14
C ASP A 240 -55.96 8.93 20.80
N CYS A 241 -55.26 9.31 21.86
CA CYS A 241 -55.49 10.54 22.62
C CYS A 241 -54.22 11.37 22.84
N HIS A 242 -53.05 10.74 22.96
CA HIS A 242 -51.78 11.43 23.17
C HIS A 242 -50.96 11.46 21.87
N GLU A 243 -50.52 12.65 21.50
CA GLU A 243 -49.59 12.80 20.37
C GLU A 243 -48.26 12.13 20.71
N ASN A 244 -47.93 11.09 19.95
CA ASN A 244 -46.67 10.39 20.12
C ASN A 244 -45.52 11.21 19.55
N ARG A 245 -44.56 11.59 20.39
CA ARG A 245 -43.35 12.33 19.98
C ARG A 245 -42.16 11.41 19.66
N HIS A 246 -42.31 10.10 19.83
CA HIS A 246 -41.30 9.13 19.49
C HIS A 246 -41.42 8.66 18.03
N ARG A 247 -40.29 8.41 17.40
CA ARG A 247 -40.24 7.84 16.05
C ARG A 247 -40.81 6.41 16.02
N PRO A 248 -41.53 6.00 14.95
CA PRO A 248 -42.10 4.66 14.84
C PRO A 248 -41.07 3.53 14.98
N GLU A 249 -39.84 3.74 14.55
CA GLU A 249 -38.75 2.76 14.60
C GLU A 249 -38.35 2.47 16.05
N PHE A 250 -38.27 3.50 16.89
CA PHE A 250 -37.98 3.36 18.32
C PHE A 250 -39.04 2.53 19.02
N LEU A 251 -40.32 2.85 18.78
CA LEU A 251 -41.44 2.11 19.37
C LEU A 251 -41.47 0.65 18.89
N SER A 252 -41.12 0.41 17.62
CA SER A 252 -41.02 -0.93 17.04
C SER A 252 -39.88 -1.74 17.66
N GLY A 253 -38.72 -1.10 17.88
CA GLY A 253 -37.57 -1.72 18.53
C GLY A 253 -37.85 -2.08 19.99
N VAL A 254 -38.42 -1.14 20.75
CA VAL A 254 -38.78 -1.37 22.17
C VAL A 254 -39.86 -2.44 22.30
N ALA A 255 -40.88 -2.43 21.44
CA ALA A 255 -41.92 -3.46 21.39
C ALA A 255 -41.33 -4.85 21.15
N SER A 256 -40.37 -4.96 20.22
CA SER A 256 -39.69 -6.22 19.91
C SER A 256 -38.83 -6.71 21.07
N LEU A 257 -38.09 -5.80 21.73
CA LEU A 257 -37.25 -6.13 22.89
C LEU A 257 -38.09 -6.60 24.09
N ALA A 258 -39.16 -5.86 24.41
CA ALA A 258 -40.03 -6.16 25.54
C ALA A 258 -41.10 -7.22 25.24
N ARG A 259 -41.20 -7.70 23.99
CA ARG A 259 -42.20 -8.67 23.51
C ARG A 259 -43.64 -8.23 23.76
N VAL A 260 -43.90 -6.94 23.56
CA VAL A 260 -45.24 -6.34 23.68
C VAL A 260 -45.64 -5.69 22.36
N THR A 261 -46.91 -5.29 22.22
CA THR A 261 -47.35 -4.49 21.08
C THR A 261 -46.78 -3.07 21.17
N LYS A 262 -46.67 -2.36 20.03
CA LYS A 262 -46.18 -0.97 20.01
C LYS A 262 -46.98 -0.07 20.93
N ASP A 263 -48.30 -0.27 21.01
CA ASP A 263 -49.18 0.54 21.86
C ASP A 263 -49.03 0.27 23.36
N ALA A 264 -48.58 -0.94 23.72
CA ALA A 264 -48.29 -1.31 25.11
C ALA A 264 -46.91 -0.82 25.59
N THR A 265 -46.04 -0.34 24.68
CA THR A 265 -44.69 0.11 25.05
C THR A 265 -44.68 1.39 25.89
N CYS A 266 -45.70 2.24 25.77
CA CYS A 266 -45.76 3.51 26.48
C CYS A 266 -45.66 3.31 27.99
N ALA A 267 -46.37 2.31 28.53
CA ALA A 267 -46.42 2.01 29.96
C ALA A 267 -45.12 1.39 30.52
N LEU A 268 -44.21 0.91 29.65
CA LEU A 268 -42.90 0.40 30.08
C LEU A 268 -41.99 1.52 30.61
N CYS A 269 -42.16 2.73 30.06
CA CYS A 269 -41.31 3.88 30.35
C CYS A 269 -42.09 5.06 30.98
N HIS A 270 -43.38 5.17 30.69
CA HIS A 270 -44.26 6.22 31.21
C HIS A 270 -45.29 5.62 32.16
N ASP A 271 -45.13 5.94 33.43
CA ASP A 271 -46.04 5.56 34.50
C ASP A 271 -47.45 6.16 34.29
N SER A 272 -48.45 5.30 34.11
CA SER A 272 -49.84 5.71 33.85
C SER A 272 -50.53 6.33 35.06
N GLU A 273 -49.99 6.19 36.27
CA GLU A 273 -50.56 6.80 37.48
C GLU A 273 -50.14 8.27 37.64
N ARG A 274 -49.12 8.73 36.88
CA ARG A 274 -48.60 10.09 36.99
C ARG A 274 -49.38 11.09 36.13
N GLY A 275 -49.48 12.32 36.64
CA GLY A 275 -50.15 13.42 35.93
C GLY A 275 -49.37 13.99 34.74
N ALA A 276 -48.13 13.57 34.50
CA ALA A 276 -47.30 14.04 33.38
C ALA A 276 -46.32 12.95 32.88
N PHE A 277 -46.17 12.85 31.56
CA PHE A 277 -45.19 11.97 30.89
C PHE A 277 -43.73 12.38 31.14
N ARG A 278 -43.49 13.58 31.67
CA ARG A 278 -42.18 14.19 31.90
C ARG A 278 -41.80 14.07 33.38
N ALA A 279 -41.45 12.87 33.80
CA ALA A 279 -40.70 12.68 35.04
C ALA A 279 -39.24 12.37 34.69
N ASP A 280 -38.31 12.85 35.50
CA ASP A 280 -36.87 12.60 35.35
C ASP A 280 -36.58 11.12 35.66
N SER A 281 -36.80 10.23 34.69
CA SER A 281 -36.21 8.89 34.75
C SER A 281 -34.74 9.02 34.32
N GLU A 282 -33.90 9.22 35.33
CA GLU A 282 -32.46 9.10 35.18
C GLU A 282 -32.13 7.65 34.79
N THR A 283 -31.46 7.50 33.64
CA THR A 283 -30.93 6.26 33.02
C THR A 283 -31.86 5.49 32.07
N MET A 284 -31.51 5.54 30.78
CA MET A 284 -31.99 4.62 29.75
C MET A 284 -30.93 3.51 29.57
N PRO A 285 -31.27 2.23 29.81
CA PRO A 285 -30.40 1.09 29.49
C PRO A 285 -29.91 1.11 28.04
N GLY A 286 -28.66 0.68 27.81
CA GLY A 286 -28.04 0.68 26.47
C GLY A 286 -28.82 -0.12 25.42
N GLU A 287 -29.52 -1.18 25.83
CA GLU A 287 -30.40 -1.99 24.98
C GLU A 287 -31.62 -1.20 24.46
N LEU A 288 -32.17 -0.31 25.30
CA LEU A 288 -33.27 0.58 24.90
C LEU A 288 -32.77 1.73 24.01
N HIS A 289 -31.54 2.21 24.23
CA HIS A 289 -30.92 3.16 23.31
C HIS A 289 -30.67 2.50 21.93
N ALA A 290 -30.18 1.25 21.92
CA ALA A 290 -29.97 0.46 20.72
C ALA A 290 -31.28 0.19 19.96
N ALA A 291 -32.40 -0.02 20.67
CA ALA A 291 -33.73 -0.15 20.07
C ALA A 291 -34.18 1.09 19.29
N SER A 292 -33.54 2.25 19.50
CA SER A 292 -33.75 3.43 18.67
C SER A 292 -33.08 3.34 17.30
N GLY A 293 -32.19 2.37 17.07
CA GLY A 293 -31.36 2.28 15.86
C GLY A 293 -29.98 2.93 16.02
N PHE A 294 -29.60 3.32 17.24
CA PHE A 294 -28.28 3.81 17.59
C PHE A 294 -27.76 3.04 18.80
N GLY A 295 -26.91 2.03 18.61
CA GLY A 295 -26.30 1.30 19.72
C GLY A 295 -25.19 2.12 20.37
N LEU A 296 -25.19 2.23 21.69
CA LEU A 296 -24.07 2.82 22.44
C LEU A 296 -22.95 1.78 22.56
N GLU A 297 -22.16 1.64 21.51
CA GLU A 297 -20.98 0.77 21.46
C GLU A 297 -19.73 1.52 21.94
N LYS A 298 -18.60 0.83 22.14
CA LYS A 298 -17.32 1.48 22.48
C LYS A 298 -16.93 2.52 21.41
N PRO A 299 -16.46 3.72 21.79
CA PRO A 299 -16.30 4.24 23.17
C PRO A 299 -17.56 4.88 23.78
N HIS A 300 -18.59 5.12 22.99
CA HIS A 300 -19.84 5.81 23.36
C HIS A 300 -20.65 5.13 24.48
N GLU A 301 -20.41 3.85 24.77
CA GLU A 301 -20.99 3.14 25.93
C GLU A 301 -20.70 3.83 27.28
N ARG A 302 -19.64 4.66 27.34
CA ARG A 302 -19.23 5.44 28.54
C ARG A 302 -19.69 6.90 28.51
N ALA A 303 -20.25 7.37 27.40
CA ALA A 303 -20.65 8.77 27.24
C ALA A 303 -21.88 9.08 28.10
N LYS A 304 -21.89 10.25 28.75
CA LYS A 304 -23.07 10.70 29.50
C LYS A 304 -24.14 11.18 28.52
N CYS A 305 -25.41 10.99 28.87
CA CYS A 305 -26.54 11.40 28.02
C CYS A 305 -26.45 12.88 27.60
N ALA A 306 -26.03 13.77 28.52
CA ALA A 306 -25.91 15.20 28.28
C ALA A 306 -24.81 15.58 27.26
N GLU A 307 -23.85 14.69 26.99
CA GLU A 307 -22.79 14.92 25.99
C GLU A 307 -23.35 14.81 24.56
N CYS A 308 -24.45 14.06 24.36
CA CYS A 308 -25.13 13.91 23.07
C CYS A 308 -26.48 14.64 23.01
N HIS A 309 -27.13 14.82 24.18
CA HIS A 309 -28.47 15.38 24.33
C HIS A 309 -28.44 16.62 25.23
N ALA A 310 -28.27 17.78 24.61
CA ALA A 310 -28.19 19.09 25.24
C ALA A 310 -29.38 19.35 26.21
N PRO A 311 -29.15 19.39 27.55
CA PRO A 311 -30.22 19.52 28.54
C PRO A 311 -30.91 20.89 28.54
N GLU A 312 -30.34 21.89 27.89
CA GLU A 312 -30.89 23.23 27.72
C GLU A 312 -31.94 23.33 26.60
N LEU A 313 -31.97 22.38 25.66
CA LEU A 313 -32.92 22.41 24.54
C LEU A 313 -34.35 22.17 25.04
N ALA A 314 -35.26 23.09 24.70
CA ALA A 314 -36.58 23.18 25.32
C ALA A 314 -37.53 22.07 24.85
N THR A 315 -37.49 21.71 23.56
CA THR A 315 -38.37 20.70 22.99
C THR A 315 -37.71 19.32 22.92
N PHE A 316 -38.54 18.28 22.98
CA PHE A 316 -38.07 16.89 22.86
C PHE A 316 -37.39 16.63 21.52
N VAL A 317 -37.91 17.18 20.41
CA VAL A 317 -37.35 16.97 19.07
C VAL A 317 -35.99 17.65 18.92
N GLU A 318 -35.80 18.84 19.49
CA GLU A 318 -34.49 19.50 19.49
C GLU A 318 -33.46 18.72 20.32
N ARG A 319 -33.88 18.22 21.50
CA ARG A 319 -33.00 17.43 22.38
C ARG A 319 -32.69 16.03 21.83
N TYR A 320 -33.63 15.43 21.11
CA TYR A 320 -33.57 14.07 20.58
C TYR A 320 -33.95 14.03 19.09
N PRO A 321 -33.14 14.61 18.18
CA PRO A 321 -33.53 14.83 16.77
C PRO A 321 -33.56 13.56 15.91
N GLY A 322 -33.18 12.40 16.45
CA GLY A 322 -33.08 11.15 15.68
C GLY A 322 -31.86 11.15 14.77
N ARG A 323 -30.73 10.67 15.28
CA ARG A 323 -29.46 10.58 14.55
C ARG A 323 -29.26 9.19 13.97
N LYS A 324 -28.55 9.08 12.85
CA LYS A 324 -28.14 7.78 12.29
C LYS A 324 -26.81 7.34 12.91
N ALA A 325 -26.61 6.03 13.06
CA ALA A 325 -25.42 5.46 13.67
C ALA A 325 -24.12 5.61 12.84
N ASP A 326 -24.24 6.05 11.59
CA ASP A 326 -23.15 6.30 10.64
C ASP A 326 -22.99 7.79 10.28
N ALA A 327 -23.93 8.65 10.69
CA ALA A 327 -23.86 10.10 10.48
C ALA A 327 -22.99 10.79 11.54
N CYS A 328 -21.71 10.43 11.57
CA CYS A 328 -20.74 10.89 12.58
C CYS A 328 -20.66 12.42 12.68
N ALA A 329 -20.74 13.11 11.54
CA ALA A 329 -20.66 14.56 11.42
C ALA A 329 -21.83 15.32 12.10
N ASP A 330 -22.93 14.63 12.41
CA ASP A 330 -24.06 15.23 13.12
C ASP A 330 -23.71 15.56 14.58
N CYS A 331 -22.66 14.93 15.13
CA CYS A 331 -22.18 15.08 16.50
C CYS A 331 -20.72 15.52 16.59
N HIS A 332 -19.86 14.99 15.72
CA HIS A 332 -18.43 15.28 15.70
C HIS A 332 -18.11 16.31 14.62
N GLY A 333 -17.31 17.32 14.97
CA GLY A 333 -16.73 18.21 13.97
C GLY A 333 -15.72 17.46 13.10
N ASP A 334 -15.69 17.76 11.81
CA ASP A 334 -14.67 17.21 10.91
C ASP A 334 -13.31 17.92 11.15
N PRO A 335 -12.29 17.23 11.70
CA PRO A 335 -10.98 17.82 11.91
C PRO A 335 -10.28 18.16 10.58
N HIS A 336 -10.66 17.50 9.48
CA HIS A 336 -10.10 17.72 8.14
C HIS A 336 -10.71 18.93 7.42
N ARG A 337 -11.71 19.61 8.00
CA ARG A 337 -12.31 20.85 7.43
C ARG A 337 -12.73 20.72 5.96
N GLY A 338 -13.30 19.57 5.59
CA GLY A 338 -13.78 19.30 4.22
C GLY A 338 -12.65 19.11 3.19
N GLU A 339 -11.45 18.71 3.60
CA GLU A 339 -10.36 18.38 2.66
C GLU A 339 -10.69 17.22 1.71
N PHE A 340 -11.63 16.35 2.09
CA PHE A 340 -12.04 15.18 1.30
C PHE A 340 -13.39 15.36 0.59
N ASP A 341 -13.98 16.56 0.61
CA ASP A 341 -15.29 16.84 -0.04
C ASP A 341 -15.23 16.90 -1.58
N PHE A 342 -14.05 16.71 -2.15
CA PHE A 342 -13.78 16.77 -3.59
C PHE A 342 -12.72 15.75 -4.01
N GLY A 343 -12.60 15.52 -5.32
CA GLY A 343 -11.64 14.56 -5.87
C GLY A 343 -12.02 13.10 -5.63
N THR A 344 -11.01 12.23 -5.54
CA THR A 344 -11.15 10.76 -5.55
C THR A 344 -11.97 10.20 -4.37
N PHE A 345 -11.94 10.88 -3.22
CA PHE A 345 -12.59 10.41 -1.98
C PHE A 345 -13.90 11.17 -1.67
N ARG A 346 -14.41 11.94 -2.64
CA ARG A 346 -15.66 12.66 -2.47
C ARG A 346 -16.81 11.70 -2.12
N GLY A 347 -17.45 11.96 -0.98
CA GLY A 347 -18.58 11.17 -0.50
C GLY A 347 -18.20 9.92 0.30
N ALA A 348 -16.92 9.72 0.58
CA ALA A 348 -16.47 8.71 1.54
C ALA A 348 -17.02 9.04 2.94
N ALA A 349 -17.47 8.02 3.66
CA ALA A 349 -17.85 8.13 5.06
C ALA A 349 -16.59 8.15 5.95
N CYS A 350 -16.69 8.73 7.15
CA CYS A 350 -15.57 8.77 8.10
C CYS A 350 -14.99 7.37 8.38
N ILE A 351 -15.87 6.36 8.44
CA ILE A 351 -15.52 4.96 8.73
C ILE A 351 -14.88 4.21 7.55
N ASP A 352 -14.83 4.82 6.37
CA ASP A 352 -14.08 4.27 5.24
C ASP A 352 -12.57 4.38 5.49
N CYS A 353 -12.17 5.36 6.32
CA CYS A 353 -10.78 5.62 6.69
C CYS A 353 -10.50 5.41 8.19
N HIS A 354 -11.47 5.59 9.08
CA HIS A 354 -11.28 5.50 10.53
C HIS A 354 -11.99 4.30 11.14
N ALA A 355 -11.42 3.72 12.20
CA ALA A 355 -12.09 2.68 12.95
C ALA A 355 -13.24 3.27 13.77
N ARG A 356 -14.37 2.55 13.86
CA ARG A 356 -15.57 2.99 14.58
C ARG A 356 -15.32 3.22 16.09
N ASP A 357 -14.33 2.54 16.66
CA ASP A 357 -13.95 2.60 18.07
C ASP A 357 -12.69 3.46 18.35
N SER A 358 -11.99 3.93 17.31
CA SER A 358 -10.76 4.73 17.42
C SER A 358 -10.53 5.59 16.17
N PHE A 359 -10.61 6.91 16.33
CA PHE A 359 -10.40 7.87 15.23
C PHE A 359 -8.94 8.28 15.04
N ASP A 360 -8.08 8.07 16.04
CA ASP A 360 -6.64 8.36 15.91
C ASP A 360 -5.94 7.38 14.95
N THR A 361 -6.54 6.21 14.73
CA THR A 361 -6.08 5.19 13.80
C THR A 361 -6.83 5.28 12.49
N HIS A 362 -6.09 5.39 11.38
CA HIS A 362 -6.63 5.35 10.03
C HIS A 362 -6.20 4.09 9.28
N SER A 363 -7.03 3.62 8.34
CA SER A 363 -6.72 2.55 7.39
C SER A 363 -6.07 3.06 6.11
N PHE A 364 -5.99 4.38 5.92
CA PHE A 364 -5.41 4.98 4.72
C PHE A 364 -3.95 4.55 4.53
N ASP A 365 -3.67 3.83 3.44
CA ASP A 365 -2.38 3.22 3.17
C ASP A 365 -1.78 3.67 1.82
N VAL A 366 -0.70 3.00 1.39
CA VAL A 366 0.01 3.30 0.15
C VAL A 366 -0.85 3.00 -1.09
N GLU A 367 -1.72 1.99 -1.04
CA GLU A 367 -2.63 1.66 -2.14
C GLU A 367 -3.69 2.76 -2.29
N ASP A 368 -4.24 3.25 -1.18
CA ASP A 368 -5.14 4.40 -1.18
C ASP A 368 -4.47 5.67 -1.71
N HIS A 369 -3.23 5.94 -1.29
CA HIS A 369 -2.45 7.05 -1.82
C HIS A 369 -2.22 6.93 -3.33
N GLY A 370 -2.09 5.70 -3.86
CA GLY A 370 -1.97 5.41 -5.29
C GLY A 370 -3.19 5.80 -6.13
N ARG A 371 -4.36 6.00 -5.50
CA ARG A 371 -5.59 6.47 -6.16
C ARG A 371 -5.66 7.99 -6.31
N THR A 372 -4.70 8.71 -5.72
CA THR A 372 -4.56 10.17 -5.87
C THR A 372 -3.75 10.54 -7.11
N ALA A 373 -3.63 11.83 -7.41
CA ALA A 373 -2.80 12.32 -8.51
C ALA A 373 -1.29 12.14 -8.26
N PHE A 374 -0.87 11.81 -7.03
CA PHE A 374 0.53 11.65 -6.66
C PHE A 374 0.76 10.27 -6.02
N ALA A 375 0.90 9.22 -6.81
CA ALA A 375 1.15 7.88 -6.27
C ALA A 375 2.55 7.76 -5.65
N LEU A 376 2.64 7.34 -4.39
CA LEU A 376 3.92 7.12 -3.72
C LEU A 376 4.62 5.89 -4.32
N THR A 377 5.88 6.05 -4.69
CA THR A 377 6.72 4.97 -5.23
C THR A 377 8.08 4.96 -4.55
N GLY A 378 8.72 3.80 -4.53
CA GLY A 378 10.04 3.60 -3.92
C GLY A 378 10.12 3.98 -2.45
N ALA A 379 11.16 4.71 -2.06
CA ALA A 379 11.41 5.13 -0.69
C ALA A 379 10.24 5.94 -0.08
N HIS A 380 9.48 6.66 -0.91
CA HIS A 380 8.34 7.46 -0.45
C HIS A 380 7.21 6.61 0.15
N THR A 381 7.11 5.32 -0.20
CA THR A 381 6.12 4.40 0.37
C THR A 381 6.31 4.15 1.87
N LYS A 382 7.48 4.50 2.42
CA LYS A 382 7.83 4.34 3.84
C LYS A 382 7.92 5.67 4.59
N THR A 383 7.71 6.79 3.89
CA THR A 383 7.77 8.13 4.47
C THR A 383 6.59 8.37 5.39
N LYS A 384 6.81 9.07 6.51
CA LYS A 384 5.70 9.42 7.41
C LYS A 384 4.85 10.52 6.76
N CYS A 385 3.55 10.48 6.98
CA CYS A 385 2.62 11.49 6.45
C CYS A 385 3.07 12.92 6.81
N ASP A 386 3.56 13.13 8.04
CA ASP A 386 4.02 14.41 8.58
C ASP A 386 5.22 15.02 7.84
N ASP A 387 6.00 14.21 7.13
CA ASP A 387 7.16 14.69 6.38
C ASP A 387 6.71 15.43 5.09
N CYS A 388 5.47 15.20 4.65
CA CYS A 388 4.90 15.80 3.43
C CYS A 388 3.69 16.71 3.72
N HIS A 389 2.81 16.28 4.63
CA HIS A 389 1.58 16.98 4.99
C HIS A 389 1.81 17.81 6.24
N ALA A 390 1.77 19.13 6.08
CA ALA A 390 1.97 20.06 7.19
C ALA A 390 0.75 20.08 8.13
N PRO A 391 0.88 20.49 9.40
CA PRO A 391 -0.27 20.71 10.27
C PRO A 391 -1.23 21.76 9.70
N LEU A 392 -2.53 21.43 9.65
CA LEU A 392 -3.56 22.24 9.00
C LEU A 392 -3.83 23.57 9.77
N ALA A 393 -3.63 23.60 11.10
CA ALA A 393 -3.56 24.80 11.95
C ALA A 393 -3.05 24.44 13.36
N ALA A 394 -2.60 25.42 14.14
CA ALA A 394 -2.03 25.20 15.49
C ALA A 394 -3.07 24.86 16.58
N ASP A 395 -4.37 25.08 16.30
CA ASP A 395 -5.49 24.92 17.23
C ASP A 395 -6.20 23.56 17.13
N VAL A 396 -5.86 22.74 16.13
CA VAL A 396 -6.40 21.38 15.98
C VAL A 396 -5.26 20.37 16.06
N GLU A 397 -4.98 19.90 17.27
CA GLU A 397 -3.95 18.91 17.55
C GLU A 397 -4.21 17.62 16.74
N GLY A 398 -3.20 17.15 16.01
CA GLY A 398 -3.29 15.95 15.17
C GLY A 398 -3.76 16.14 13.72
N SER A 399 -4.34 17.29 13.34
CA SER A 399 -4.78 17.51 11.96
C SER A 399 -3.62 17.82 11.02
N ARG A 400 -3.73 17.38 9.76
CA ARG A 400 -2.77 17.60 8.66
C ARG A 400 -3.47 18.18 7.46
N ASP A 401 -2.73 18.98 6.69
CA ASP A 401 -3.13 19.57 5.41
C ASP A 401 -2.81 18.57 4.30
N PHE A 402 -3.86 17.92 3.83
CA PHE A 402 -3.80 16.95 2.76
C PHE A 402 -3.94 17.60 1.38
N ARG A 403 -4.26 18.90 1.31
CA ARG A 403 -4.28 19.66 0.06
C ARG A 403 -2.86 20.11 -0.30
N THR A 404 -2.27 19.45 -1.29
CA THR A 404 -0.94 19.82 -1.77
C THR A 404 -0.90 20.02 -3.29
N ASP A 405 -0.26 21.11 -3.72
CA ASP A 405 0.11 21.38 -5.11
C ASP A 405 1.51 20.85 -5.45
N LYS A 406 2.21 20.29 -4.46
CA LYS A 406 3.61 19.85 -4.55
C LYS A 406 3.74 18.46 -5.18
N GLN A 407 3.40 18.35 -6.47
CA GLN A 407 3.47 17.09 -7.22
C GLN A 407 4.76 16.94 -8.04
N THR A 408 5.66 17.92 -7.98
CA THR A 408 6.95 17.88 -8.67
C THR A 408 8.07 17.56 -7.69
N CYS A 409 9.16 16.98 -8.18
CA CYS A 409 10.30 16.63 -7.34
C CYS A 409 10.87 17.87 -6.64
N GLU A 410 10.91 18.99 -7.35
CA GLU A 410 11.49 20.27 -6.95
C GLU A 410 10.67 21.00 -5.88
N ALA A 411 9.39 20.65 -5.71
CA ALA A 411 8.55 21.23 -4.68
C ALA A 411 8.97 20.79 -3.26
N CYS A 412 9.71 19.67 -3.18
CA CYS A 412 10.20 19.08 -1.93
C CYS A 412 11.72 18.89 -1.90
N HIS A 413 12.35 18.59 -3.04
CA HIS A 413 13.78 18.35 -3.15
C HIS A 413 14.50 19.52 -3.81
N VAL A 414 15.61 19.95 -3.20
CA VAL A 414 16.48 20.97 -3.78
C VAL A 414 17.22 20.38 -4.98
N ASP A 415 17.20 21.08 -6.12
CA ASP A 415 18.04 20.73 -7.26
C ASP A 415 19.52 21.00 -6.94
N VAL A 416 20.25 19.93 -6.65
CA VAL A 416 21.69 19.96 -6.38
C VAL A 416 22.53 20.33 -7.61
N HIS A 417 21.95 20.28 -8.81
CA HIS A 417 22.59 20.65 -10.07
C HIS A 417 22.45 22.13 -10.42
N LYS A 418 21.66 22.89 -9.65
CA LYS A 418 21.46 24.34 -9.81
C LYS A 418 21.04 24.75 -11.24
N GLY A 419 20.19 23.96 -11.88
CA GLY A 419 19.66 24.24 -13.21
C GLY A 419 20.65 24.05 -14.36
N GLU A 420 21.82 23.44 -14.14
CA GLU A 420 22.83 23.24 -15.19
C GLU A 420 22.26 22.45 -16.38
N PHE A 421 21.48 21.40 -16.14
CA PHE A 421 20.86 20.61 -17.20
C PHE A 421 19.76 21.38 -17.95
N ALA A 422 19.00 22.23 -17.26
CA ALA A 422 18.04 23.12 -17.90
C ALA A 422 18.74 24.15 -18.79
N ARG A 423 19.87 24.70 -18.33
CA ARG A 423 20.72 25.63 -19.09
C ARG A 423 21.31 24.96 -20.35
N LEU A 424 21.82 23.75 -20.21
CA LEU A 424 22.39 22.98 -21.33
C LEU A 424 21.33 22.60 -22.37
N ALA A 425 20.14 22.20 -21.94
CA ALA A 425 19.01 21.92 -22.83
C ALA A 425 18.58 23.17 -23.60
N ALA A 426 18.48 24.32 -22.91
CA ALA A 426 18.16 25.61 -23.55
C ALA A 426 19.18 26.00 -24.63
N LEU A 427 20.48 25.75 -24.42
CA LEU A 427 21.52 26.00 -25.43
C LEU A 427 21.41 25.09 -26.67
N ARG A 428 20.72 23.96 -26.56
CA ARG A 428 20.45 23.02 -27.66
C ARG A 428 19.07 23.20 -28.29
N GLY A 429 18.22 24.06 -27.72
CA GLY A 429 16.82 24.20 -28.13
C GLY A 429 15.95 22.99 -27.75
N GLU A 430 16.34 22.25 -26.70
CA GLU A 430 15.66 21.05 -26.22
C GLU A 430 14.93 21.33 -24.90
N PRO A 431 13.83 20.60 -24.60
CA PRO A 431 13.18 20.68 -23.30
C PRO A 431 14.14 20.20 -22.19
N ALA A 432 14.09 20.88 -21.04
CA ALA A 432 14.88 20.50 -19.88
C ALA A 432 14.47 19.09 -19.41
N PRO A 433 15.43 18.20 -19.08
CA PRO A 433 15.11 16.90 -18.51
C PRO A 433 14.47 17.07 -17.13
N VAL A 434 13.52 16.19 -16.81
CA VAL A 434 12.91 16.12 -15.47
C VAL A 434 13.73 15.17 -14.58
N CYS A 435 13.65 15.31 -13.25
CA CYS A 435 14.44 14.48 -12.34
C CYS A 435 14.27 12.97 -12.59
N ALA A 436 13.05 12.54 -12.92
CA ALA A 436 12.70 11.15 -13.21
C ALA A 436 13.40 10.54 -14.45
N ASP A 437 13.99 11.36 -15.32
CA ASP A 437 14.77 10.87 -16.46
C ASP A 437 16.05 10.15 -16.02
N CYS A 438 16.57 10.48 -14.83
CA CYS A 438 17.85 9.98 -14.30
C CYS A 438 17.74 9.38 -12.89
N HIS A 439 16.85 9.92 -12.05
CA HIS A 439 16.70 9.50 -10.65
C HIS A 439 15.48 8.61 -10.48
N GLY A 440 15.67 7.47 -9.82
CA GLY A 440 14.58 6.60 -9.38
C GLY A 440 14.05 7.01 -8.01
N THR A 441 12.85 6.55 -7.66
CA THR A 441 12.24 6.83 -6.36
C THR A 441 12.67 5.86 -5.26
N GLU A 442 13.28 4.71 -5.60
CA GLU A 442 13.80 3.72 -4.64
C GLU A 442 15.04 4.22 -3.88
N GLU A 443 15.98 4.82 -4.61
CA GLU A 443 17.23 5.36 -4.08
C GLU A 443 17.63 6.59 -4.90
N PHE A 444 17.08 7.76 -4.57
CA PHE A 444 17.25 8.97 -5.38
C PHE A 444 18.71 9.39 -5.58
N ALA A 445 19.58 9.15 -4.58
CA ALA A 445 21.00 9.43 -4.66
C ALA A 445 21.74 8.53 -5.67
N ARG A 446 21.17 7.37 -6.01
CA ARG A 446 21.72 6.44 -6.98
C ARG A 446 21.14 6.76 -8.35
N VAL A 447 21.98 7.31 -9.22
CA VAL A 447 21.66 7.46 -10.63
C VAL A 447 21.86 6.13 -11.34
N GLU A 448 20.91 5.74 -12.18
CA GLU A 448 21.15 4.65 -13.14
C GLU A 448 22.12 5.15 -14.20
N LEU A 449 23.43 5.02 -13.93
CA LEU A 449 24.51 5.48 -14.81
C LEU A 449 24.38 4.91 -16.24
N ALA A 450 23.78 3.73 -16.40
CA ALA A 450 23.47 3.15 -17.71
C ALA A 450 22.50 4.00 -18.56
N LYS A 451 21.66 4.83 -17.94
CA LYS A 451 20.78 5.79 -18.63
C LYS A 451 21.45 7.14 -18.88
N PHE A 452 22.58 7.42 -18.23
CA PHE A 452 23.30 8.68 -18.40
C PHE A 452 24.23 8.59 -19.62
N ASP A 453 23.78 9.22 -20.71
CA ASP A 453 24.54 9.33 -21.96
C ASP A 453 25.34 10.63 -21.97
N HIS A 454 26.67 10.53 -21.86
CA HIS A 454 27.56 11.68 -21.79
C HIS A 454 27.51 12.55 -23.06
N ALA A 455 27.29 11.95 -24.24
CA ALA A 455 27.20 12.68 -25.52
C ALA A 455 25.87 13.44 -25.63
N LYS A 456 24.76 12.84 -25.18
CA LYS A 456 23.46 13.52 -25.15
C LYS A 456 23.39 14.61 -24.11
N ARG A 457 24.04 14.44 -22.95
CA ARG A 457 23.90 15.36 -21.82
C ARG A 457 25.00 16.41 -21.74
N THR A 458 26.18 16.15 -22.31
CA THR A 458 27.32 17.08 -22.31
C THR A 458 27.82 17.34 -23.74
N ARG A 459 28.82 18.20 -23.93
CA ARG A 459 29.48 18.40 -25.24
C ARG A 459 30.68 17.48 -25.46
N PHE A 460 30.89 16.53 -24.54
CA PHE A 460 32.05 15.67 -24.53
C PHE A 460 31.59 14.23 -24.80
N GLU A 461 31.78 13.75 -26.02
CA GLU A 461 31.44 12.38 -26.39
C GLU A 461 32.54 11.43 -25.89
N LEU A 462 32.15 10.39 -25.17
CA LEU A 462 33.10 9.37 -24.74
C LEU A 462 33.29 8.40 -25.90
N GLU A 463 34.50 8.35 -26.45
CA GLU A 463 34.88 7.47 -27.54
C GLU A 463 35.96 6.46 -27.09
N GLY A 464 35.93 5.27 -27.69
CA GLY A 464 36.87 4.19 -27.46
C GLY A 464 37.12 3.83 -26.00
N ALA A 465 38.37 3.90 -25.56
CA ALA A 465 38.73 3.51 -24.19
C ALA A 465 37.99 4.32 -23.11
N HIS A 466 37.56 5.54 -23.40
CA HIS A 466 36.85 6.41 -22.45
C HIS A 466 35.42 5.94 -22.16
N GLN A 467 34.78 5.19 -23.07
CA GLN A 467 33.46 4.60 -22.82
C GLN A 467 33.47 3.55 -21.70
N ARG A 468 34.65 2.98 -21.41
CA ARG A 468 34.87 1.98 -20.36
C ARG A 468 35.52 2.57 -19.11
N ALA A 469 35.74 3.88 -19.07
CA ALA A 469 36.35 4.53 -17.92
C ALA A 469 35.33 4.70 -16.80
N GLU A 470 35.74 4.38 -15.57
CA GLU A 470 34.96 4.70 -14.37
C GLU A 470 34.86 6.22 -14.20
N CYS A 471 33.74 6.70 -13.67
CA CYS A 471 33.44 8.13 -13.57
C CYS A 471 34.54 8.88 -12.79
N GLU A 472 35.09 8.29 -11.72
CA GLU A 472 36.12 8.88 -10.87
C GLU A 472 37.45 9.16 -11.57
N ALA A 473 37.69 8.52 -12.71
CA ALA A 473 38.88 8.78 -13.52
C ALA A 473 38.89 10.24 -14.02
N CYS A 474 37.71 10.78 -14.31
CA CYS A 474 37.52 12.15 -14.79
C CYS A 474 36.95 13.07 -13.71
N HIS A 475 36.00 12.57 -12.91
CA HIS A 475 35.31 13.35 -11.88
C HIS A 475 35.83 12.99 -10.49
N PRO A 476 36.75 13.78 -9.90
CA PRO A 476 37.28 13.49 -8.56
C PRO A 476 36.16 13.46 -7.53
N LYS A 477 36.35 12.86 -6.35
CA LYS A 477 35.38 13.02 -5.25
C LYS A 477 35.16 14.50 -4.95
N THR A 478 33.91 14.89 -4.74
CA THR A 478 33.58 16.30 -4.46
C THR A 478 34.32 16.77 -3.21
N THR A 479 34.96 17.93 -3.28
CA THR A 479 35.53 18.64 -2.12
C THR A 479 34.72 19.89 -1.77
N HIS A 480 33.67 20.16 -2.55
CA HIS A 480 32.79 21.30 -2.39
C HIS A 480 31.83 21.07 -1.22
N ALA A 481 32.07 21.78 -0.12
CA ALA A 481 31.26 21.71 1.09
C ALA A 481 29.81 22.15 0.86
N GLU A 482 29.56 22.96 -0.18
CA GLU A 482 28.23 23.36 -0.62
C GLU A 482 27.47 22.25 -1.38
N PHE A 483 28.13 21.15 -1.74
CA PHE A 483 27.54 20.00 -2.43
C PHE A 483 27.91 18.66 -1.77
N PRO A 484 27.62 18.47 -0.46
CA PRO A 484 28.04 17.27 0.27
C PRO A 484 27.37 15.98 -0.25
N GLN A 485 26.25 16.12 -0.96
CA GLN A 485 25.45 15.02 -1.48
C GLN A 485 25.98 14.46 -2.81
N ARG A 486 26.90 15.17 -3.48
CA ARG A 486 27.46 14.69 -4.75
C ARG A 486 28.49 13.60 -4.51
N THR A 487 28.35 12.47 -5.17
CA THR A 487 29.36 11.39 -5.17
C THR A 487 30.63 11.80 -5.91
N PHE A 488 30.49 12.68 -6.92
CA PHE A 488 31.59 13.17 -7.77
C PHE A 488 31.56 14.71 -7.92
N GLY A 489 32.74 15.31 -7.88
CA GLY A 489 33.03 16.73 -8.12
C GLY A 489 33.12 17.08 -9.61
N PHE A 490 33.65 18.27 -9.92
CA PHE A 490 33.76 18.72 -11.31
C PHE A 490 35.06 18.21 -11.93
N ALA A 491 34.99 17.79 -13.20
CA ALA A 491 36.20 17.36 -13.92
C ALA A 491 37.26 18.48 -14.00
N ALA A 492 36.81 19.75 -14.05
CA ALA A 492 37.66 20.92 -14.03
C ALA A 492 38.50 21.07 -12.75
N ASP A 493 38.05 20.49 -11.62
CA ASP A 493 38.78 20.52 -10.35
C ASP A 493 40.07 19.68 -10.44
N ARG A 494 40.07 18.64 -11.29
CA ARG A 494 41.22 17.78 -11.56
C ARG A 494 41.98 18.20 -12.82
N PHE A 495 41.25 18.63 -13.85
CA PHE A 495 41.78 18.93 -15.18
C PHE A 495 41.36 20.35 -15.59
N PRO A 496 42.06 21.38 -15.09
CA PRO A 496 41.74 22.76 -15.43
C PRO A 496 42.14 23.06 -16.87
N GLY A 497 41.16 23.29 -17.74
CA GLY A 497 41.38 23.65 -19.14
C GLY A 497 40.25 23.22 -20.04
N PRO A 498 40.36 23.49 -21.35
CA PRO A 498 39.38 23.06 -22.34
C PRO A 498 39.45 21.53 -22.50
N SER A 499 38.29 20.88 -22.40
CA SER A 499 38.17 19.42 -22.38
C SER A 499 38.37 18.77 -23.76
N ASP A 500 38.37 19.54 -24.84
CA ASP A 500 38.56 19.06 -26.22
C ASP A 500 40.03 18.78 -26.58
N ARG A 501 40.95 18.92 -25.62
CA ARG A 501 42.39 18.72 -25.79
C ARG A 501 42.90 17.55 -24.94
N CYS A 502 43.60 16.62 -25.59
CA CYS A 502 44.17 15.45 -24.92
C CYS A 502 45.17 15.84 -23.81
N ASP A 503 45.96 16.90 -24.03
CA ASP A 503 47.00 17.37 -23.12
C ASP A 503 46.47 18.05 -21.84
N THR A 504 45.19 18.45 -21.82
CA THR A 504 44.52 18.94 -20.62
C THR A 504 44.37 17.83 -19.57
N CYS A 505 44.13 16.60 -20.01
CA CYS A 505 43.82 15.46 -19.15
C CYS A 505 44.97 14.45 -19.06
N HIS A 506 45.73 14.28 -20.15
CA HIS A 506 46.80 13.30 -20.27
C HIS A 506 48.17 13.97 -20.38
N ALA A 507 49.11 13.53 -19.55
CA ALA A 507 50.49 13.98 -19.66
C ALA A 507 51.16 13.39 -20.90
N ASP A 508 51.90 14.22 -21.65
CA ASP A 508 52.73 13.75 -22.75
C ASP A 508 53.95 12.96 -22.22
N VAL A 509 53.97 11.66 -22.48
CA VAL A 509 55.07 10.76 -22.11
C VAL A 509 56.29 10.89 -23.03
N HIS A 510 56.15 11.57 -24.16
CA HIS A 510 57.24 11.84 -25.10
C HIS A 510 58.03 13.11 -24.73
N GLY A 511 57.48 13.97 -23.87
CA GLY A 511 58.15 15.18 -23.38
C GLY A 511 58.39 16.21 -24.49
N GLY A 512 57.44 16.37 -25.40
CA GLY A 512 57.49 17.32 -26.51
C GLY A 512 58.42 16.93 -27.66
N ALA A 513 58.93 15.70 -27.68
CA ALA A 513 59.89 15.25 -28.71
C ALA A 513 59.37 15.40 -30.16
N PHE A 514 58.04 15.39 -30.34
CA PHE A 514 57.36 15.49 -31.63
C PHE A 514 56.71 16.86 -31.90
N ASP A 515 56.96 17.85 -31.03
CA ASP A 515 56.42 19.22 -31.16
C ASP A 515 57.52 20.24 -31.51
N ARG A 516 58.61 19.76 -32.13
CA ARG A 516 59.75 20.57 -32.57
C ARG A 516 59.61 21.04 -34.02
N ALA A 517 60.27 22.15 -34.35
CA ALA A 517 60.34 22.66 -35.72
C ALA A 517 60.89 21.60 -36.69
N GLY A 518 60.23 21.43 -37.83
CA GLY A 518 60.58 20.43 -38.84
C GLY A 518 59.79 19.11 -38.75
N VAL A 519 59.02 18.89 -37.68
CA VAL A 519 58.05 17.78 -37.59
C VAL A 519 56.67 18.28 -38.02
N PRO A 520 55.91 17.55 -38.88
CA PRO A 520 54.59 17.99 -39.32
C PRO A 520 53.62 18.20 -38.16
N SER A 521 53.01 19.38 -38.07
CA SER A 521 52.00 19.71 -37.05
C SER A 521 50.62 19.12 -37.34
N LEU A 522 50.40 18.65 -38.58
CA LEU A 522 49.18 18.01 -39.05
C LEU A 522 49.55 16.78 -39.91
N VAL A 523 48.92 15.64 -39.65
CA VAL A 523 49.06 14.40 -40.44
C VAL A 523 47.65 13.86 -40.69
N ASP A 524 47.27 13.65 -41.94
CA ASP A 524 45.93 13.16 -42.34
C ASP A 524 44.76 13.91 -41.68
N GLY A 525 44.88 15.23 -41.51
CA GLY A 525 43.85 16.08 -40.91
C GLY A 525 43.78 16.04 -39.37
N THR A 526 44.66 15.26 -38.72
CA THR A 526 44.76 15.16 -37.26
C THR A 526 45.95 15.95 -36.73
N SER A 527 45.79 16.58 -35.57
CA SER A 527 46.81 17.42 -34.92
C SER A 527 47.13 16.90 -33.51
N THR A 528 48.20 17.41 -32.89
CA THR A 528 48.63 17.03 -31.52
C THR A 528 48.92 15.52 -31.38
N CYS A 529 48.33 14.84 -30.39
CA CYS A 529 48.47 13.41 -30.14
C CYS A 529 47.79 12.57 -31.23
N GLY A 530 46.71 13.08 -31.82
CA GLY A 530 45.90 12.39 -32.84
C GLY A 530 46.65 12.11 -34.15
N ARG A 531 47.78 12.79 -34.40
CA ARG A 531 48.71 12.51 -35.52
C ARG A 531 49.21 11.07 -35.53
N CYS A 532 49.18 10.43 -34.37
CA CYS A 532 49.78 9.13 -34.13
C CYS A 532 48.84 8.21 -33.34
N HIS A 533 48.20 8.73 -32.30
CA HIS A 533 47.41 7.92 -31.37
C HIS A 533 45.93 7.99 -31.68
N ASP A 534 45.27 6.84 -31.72
CA ASP A 534 43.81 6.74 -31.80
C ASP A 534 43.19 6.52 -30.40
N VAL A 535 41.91 6.90 -30.25
CA VAL A 535 41.19 6.82 -28.96
C VAL A 535 40.78 5.40 -28.56
N GLU A 536 40.79 4.43 -29.49
CA GLU A 536 40.47 3.02 -29.24
C GLU A 536 41.68 2.24 -28.70
N ARG A 537 42.87 2.54 -29.23
CA ARG A 537 44.13 1.84 -28.98
C ARG A 537 45.28 2.83 -28.84
N PHE A 538 45.13 3.81 -27.95
CA PHE A 538 46.14 4.85 -27.71
C PHE A 538 47.55 4.31 -27.40
N ARG A 539 47.65 3.15 -26.75
CA ARG A 539 48.92 2.43 -26.46
C ARG A 539 49.23 1.28 -27.43
N GLY A 540 48.43 1.11 -28.48
CA GLY A 540 48.53 0.03 -29.45
C GLY A 540 49.64 0.22 -30.47
N GLU A 541 49.75 -0.73 -31.41
CA GLU A 541 50.80 -0.76 -32.43
C GLU A 541 50.66 0.38 -33.44
N LEU A 542 51.19 1.53 -33.06
CA LEU A 542 51.46 2.69 -33.91
C LEU A 542 52.51 2.39 -35.00
N ALA A 543 53.21 1.26 -34.89
CA ALA A 543 54.42 0.94 -35.63
C ALA A 543 54.23 0.71 -37.13
N ARG A 544 53.01 0.46 -37.62
CA ARG A 544 52.77 0.29 -39.07
C ARG A 544 52.60 1.60 -39.84
N ALA A 545 52.32 2.70 -39.15
CA ALA A 545 52.09 4.02 -39.77
C ALA A 545 53.14 5.08 -39.37
N PHE A 546 54.03 4.79 -38.43
CA PHE A 546 55.08 5.74 -38.04
C PHE A 546 56.19 5.82 -39.11
N ASP A 547 56.21 6.93 -39.85
CA ASP A 547 57.27 7.21 -40.82
C ASP A 547 58.52 7.75 -40.11
N HIS A 548 59.51 6.86 -39.96
CA HIS A 548 60.77 7.18 -39.29
C HIS A 548 61.51 8.34 -39.97
N SER A 549 61.44 8.45 -41.29
CA SER A 549 62.05 9.54 -42.05
C SER A 549 61.34 10.85 -41.78
N LEU A 550 60.00 10.87 -41.80
CA LEU A 550 59.20 12.06 -41.60
C LEU A 550 59.33 12.64 -40.19
N PHE A 551 59.32 11.79 -39.16
CA PHE A 551 59.30 12.25 -37.76
C PHE A 551 60.70 12.41 -37.14
N THR A 552 61.69 11.65 -37.60
CA THR A 552 63.05 11.68 -37.01
C THR A 552 64.12 12.21 -37.95
N GLY A 553 63.92 12.14 -39.27
CA GLY A 553 64.93 12.44 -40.29
C GLY A 553 65.88 11.26 -40.60
N PHE A 554 65.76 10.14 -39.88
CA PHE A 554 66.58 8.96 -40.10
C PHE A 554 65.85 7.96 -40.99
N GLU A 555 66.29 7.83 -42.24
CA GLU A 555 65.69 6.95 -43.23
C GLU A 555 66.14 5.51 -43.05
N LEU A 556 65.19 4.60 -42.81
CA LEU A 556 65.47 3.16 -42.76
C LEU A 556 65.61 2.63 -44.20
N ARG A 557 66.77 2.06 -44.52
CA ARG A 557 67.08 1.44 -45.83
C ARG A 557 67.59 0.00 -45.69
N GLY A 558 67.48 -0.78 -46.75
CA GLY A 558 67.95 -2.18 -46.80
C GLY A 558 67.37 -3.07 -45.69
N GLY A 559 68.25 -3.77 -44.99
CA GLY A 559 67.90 -4.63 -43.86
C GLY A 559 67.19 -3.89 -42.71
N HIS A 560 67.44 -2.60 -42.52
CA HIS A 560 66.88 -1.81 -41.42
C HIS A 560 65.37 -1.59 -41.54
N GLN A 561 64.81 -1.57 -42.77
CA GLN A 561 63.37 -1.49 -42.99
C GLN A 561 62.61 -2.71 -42.46
N ARG A 562 63.30 -3.84 -42.34
CA ARG A 562 62.75 -5.11 -41.84
C ARG A 562 63.13 -5.38 -40.38
N ALA A 563 63.92 -4.49 -39.77
CA ALA A 563 64.30 -4.63 -38.37
C ALA A 563 63.09 -4.34 -37.47
N THR A 564 62.96 -5.08 -36.37
CA THR A 564 61.96 -4.74 -35.34
C THR A 564 62.39 -3.48 -34.60
N CYS A 565 61.44 -2.71 -34.09
CA CYS A 565 61.73 -1.44 -33.41
C CYS A 565 62.65 -1.64 -32.19
N GLU A 566 62.48 -2.73 -31.44
CA GLU A 566 63.24 -3.07 -30.24
C GLU A 566 64.72 -3.38 -30.55
N ALA A 567 65.02 -3.82 -31.78
CA ALA A 567 66.38 -4.06 -32.23
C ALA A 567 67.22 -2.78 -32.11
N CYS A 568 66.63 -1.61 -32.39
CA CYS A 568 67.28 -0.31 -32.30
C CYS A 568 67.01 0.40 -30.97
N HIS A 569 65.75 0.41 -30.52
CA HIS A 569 65.33 1.25 -29.39
C HIS A 569 65.50 0.61 -28.01
N GLY A 570 65.48 -0.74 -27.93
CA GLY A 570 65.45 -1.44 -26.64
C GLY A 570 64.22 -1.11 -25.80
N GLU A 571 64.21 -1.59 -24.56
CA GLU A 571 63.16 -1.28 -23.60
C GLU A 571 63.39 0.08 -22.94
N ASP A 572 62.31 0.83 -22.70
CA ASP A 572 62.38 2.07 -21.93
C ASP A 572 62.63 1.76 -20.44
N PRO A 573 63.74 2.24 -19.84
CA PRO A 573 64.06 1.93 -18.44
C PRO A 573 62.99 2.40 -17.46
N SER A 574 62.23 3.44 -17.82
CA SER A 574 61.14 3.96 -17.00
C SER A 574 59.82 3.18 -17.14
N LYS A 575 59.75 2.24 -18.09
CA LYS A 575 58.54 1.50 -18.49
C LYS A 575 57.35 2.39 -18.85
N LYS A 576 57.57 3.68 -19.12
CA LYS A 576 56.52 4.64 -19.47
C LYS A 576 56.22 4.64 -20.96
N ARG A 577 57.17 4.22 -21.80
CA ARG A 577 57.03 4.07 -23.25
C ARG A 577 57.31 2.62 -23.64
N ALA A 578 56.72 2.19 -24.75
CA ALA A 578 56.99 0.85 -25.30
C ALA A 578 58.45 0.69 -25.77
N LEU A 579 59.06 1.77 -26.26
CA LEU A 579 60.41 1.79 -26.81
C LEU A 579 61.30 2.79 -26.07
N GLY A 580 62.55 2.39 -25.79
CA GLY A 580 63.59 3.22 -25.19
C GLY A 580 64.24 4.20 -26.19
N LYS A 581 65.18 5.01 -25.70
CA LYS A 581 65.99 5.87 -26.59
C LYS A 581 67.15 5.07 -27.18
N VAL A 582 67.37 5.22 -28.48
CA VAL A 582 68.49 4.55 -29.19
C VAL A 582 69.84 4.89 -28.54
N VAL A 583 70.04 6.14 -28.13
CA VAL A 583 71.28 6.61 -27.50
C VAL A 583 71.57 5.95 -26.14
N ASP A 584 70.54 5.43 -25.46
CA ASP A 584 70.71 4.73 -24.19
C ASP A 584 71.26 3.30 -24.43
N LYS A 585 70.90 2.69 -25.56
CA LYS A 585 71.35 1.35 -25.98
C LYS A 585 72.69 1.40 -26.73
N PHE A 586 72.85 2.37 -27.64
CA PHE A 586 74.03 2.55 -28.47
C PHE A 586 74.64 3.93 -28.24
N ARG A 587 75.80 3.96 -27.57
CA ARG A 587 76.50 5.20 -27.25
C ARG A 587 77.32 5.67 -28.44
N GLY A 588 76.97 6.82 -29.01
CA GLY A 588 77.71 7.42 -30.12
C GLY A 588 76.79 8.04 -31.17
N SER A 589 77.37 8.47 -32.29
CA SER A 589 76.58 8.95 -33.43
C SER A 589 75.95 7.76 -34.16
N SER A 590 74.64 7.83 -34.41
CA SER A 590 73.90 6.85 -35.21
C SER A 590 74.30 6.84 -36.69
N GLU A 591 75.10 7.80 -37.14
CA GLU A 591 75.61 7.87 -38.52
C GLU A 591 76.79 6.90 -38.76
N ARG A 592 77.37 6.36 -37.70
CA ARG A 592 78.51 5.43 -37.76
C ARG A 592 78.03 3.99 -37.60
N CYS A 593 78.40 3.12 -38.54
CA CYS A 593 78.00 1.71 -38.53
C CYS A 593 78.44 1.01 -37.24
N GLU A 594 79.66 1.29 -36.78
CA GLU A 594 80.29 0.69 -35.61
C GLU A 594 79.64 1.07 -34.28
N THR A 595 78.82 2.13 -34.26
CA THR A 595 78.04 2.50 -33.07
C THR A 595 77.02 1.40 -32.73
N CYS A 596 76.48 0.73 -33.75
CA CYS A 596 75.42 -0.26 -33.59
C CYS A 596 75.86 -1.68 -33.97
N HIS A 597 76.78 -1.82 -34.92
CA HIS A 597 77.23 -3.10 -35.46
C HIS A 597 78.67 -3.39 -35.02
N ALA A 598 78.91 -4.61 -34.52
CA ALA A 598 80.26 -5.08 -34.26
C ALA A 598 81.00 -5.33 -35.59
N ASP A 599 82.28 -4.98 -35.65
CA ASP A 599 83.13 -5.30 -36.80
C ASP A 599 83.46 -6.81 -36.82
N PRO A 600 82.95 -7.57 -37.80
CA PRO A 600 83.26 -8.99 -37.93
C PRO A 600 84.71 -9.26 -38.35
N HIS A 601 85.43 -8.26 -38.88
CA HIS A 601 86.81 -8.39 -39.35
C HIS A 601 87.85 -8.14 -38.26
N GLU A 602 87.43 -7.72 -37.07
CA GLU A 602 88.29 -7.47 -35.91
C GLU A 602 89.46 -6.50 -36.25
N GLY A 603 89.19 -5.48 -37.07
CA GLY A 603 90.16 -4.47 -37.48
C GLY A 603 91.22 -4.93 -38.48
N HIS A 604 91.09 -6.12 -39.08
CA HIS A 604 92.10 -6.67 -39.98
C HIS A 604 92.38 -5.79 -41.21
N PHE A 605 91.38 -5.01 -41.66
CA PHE A 605 91.50 -4.11 -42.82
C PHE A 605 91.79 -2.65 -42.44
N ASP A 606 92.18 -2.40 -41.18
CA ASP A 606 92.42 -1.06 -40.63
C ASP A 606 93.88 -0.84 -40.16
N HIS A 607 94.86 -1.51 -40.78
CA HIS A 607 96.29 -1.28 -40.51
C HIS A 607 96.82 0.01 -41.18
N ALA A 608 98.06 0.41 -40.85
CA ALA A 608 98.65 1.68 -41.29
C ALA A 608 98.69 1.84 -42.82
N ASP A 609 99.03 0.77 -43.53
CA ASP A 609 99.20 0.76 -44.99
C ASP A 609 97.90 0.57 -45.78
N SER A 610 96.77 0.34 -45.09
CA SER A 610 95.47 0.17 -45.74
C SER A 610 94.87 1.52 -46.20
N PRO A 611 94.16 1.57 -47.34
CA PRO A 611 93.52 2.80 -47.82
C PRO A 611 92.49 3.34 -46.81
N LYS A 612 92.67 4.58 -46.32
CA LYS A 612 91.73 5.20 -45.38
C LYS A 612 90.40 5.63 -46.01
N SER A 613 90.37 5.84 -47.33
CA SER A 613 89.14 6.02 -48.11
C SER A 613 89.23 5.35 -49.48
N VAL A 614 88.07 5.00 -50.03
CA VAL A 614 87.90 4.41 -51.36
C VAL A 614 86.70 5.10 -52.01
N ASP A 615 86.92 5.84 -53.10
CA ASP A 615 85.88 6.57 -53.84
C ASP A 615 85.01 7.48 -52.94
N GLY A 616 85.64 8.17 -51.99
CA GLY A 616 84.97 9.05 -51.02
C GLY A 616 84.28 8.33 -49.85
N ARG A 617 84.28 6.99 -49.85
CA ARG A 617 83.72 6.17 -48.76
C ARG A 617 84.77 5.90 -47.69
N VAL A 618 84.34 5.89 -46.42
CA VAL A 618 85.20 5.71 -45.23
C VAL A 618 84.66 4.62 -44.31
N GLY A 619 85.50 4.08 -43.42
CA GLY A 619 85.10 3.02 -42.49
C GLY A 619 84.64 1.75 -43.22
N CYS A 620 83.55 1.15 -42.74
CA CYS A 620 82.94 -0.05 -43.36
C CYS A 620 82.43 0.23 -44.78
N ALA A 621 82.04 1.47 -45.08
CA ALA A 621 81.47 1.85 -46.36
C ALA A 621 82.49 1.82 -47.53
N ARG A 622 83.80 1.74 -47.22
CA ARG A 622 84.85 1.50 -48.23
C ARG A 622 84.56 0.26 -49.07
N CYS A 623 83.88 -0.71 -48.48
CA CYS A 623 83.60 -2.01 -49.08
C CYS A 623 82.11 -2.38 -49.06
N HIS A 624 81.37 -2.00 -48.01
CA HIS A 624 79.96 -2.39 -47.83
C HIS A 624 78.98 -1.25 -48.13
N ASP A 625 77.81 -1.59 -48.69
CA ASP A 625 76.69 -0.67 -48.84
C ASP A 625 75.56 -0.99 -47.84
N VAL A 626 74.75 0.01 -47.47
CA VAL A 626 73.69 -0.12 -46.46
C VAL A 626 72.51 -0.99 -46.90
N ASP A 627 72.31 -1.18 -48.21
CA ASP A 627 71.16 -1.88 -48.75
C ASP A 627 71.36 -3.40 -48.76
N SER A 628 72.56 -3.85 -49.16
CA SER A 628 72.88 -5.26 -49.36
C SER A 628 73.89 -5.81 -48.36
N PHE A 629 74.82 -4.97 -47.87
CA PHE A 629 76.01 -5.35 -47.08
C PHE A 629 76.83 -6.53 -47.68
N ARG A 630 76.54 -6.97 -48.92
CA ARG A 630 76.92 -8.30 -49.42
C ARG A 630 78.30 -8.29 -50.10
N ALA A 631 78.92 -9.48 -50.08
CA ALA A 631 80.33 -9.76 -50.31
C ALA A 631 80.92 -9.18 -51.61
N LEU A 632 82.05 -8.47 -51.46
CA LEU A 632 83.01 -8.24 -52.51
C LEU A 632 83.30 -9.57 -53.24
N THR A 633 83.21 -9.58 -54.57
CA THR A 633 83.68 -10.74 -55.33
C THR A 633 85.21 -10.73 -55.39
N SER A 634 85.84 -11.85 -55.77
CA SER A 634 87.29 -11.88 -56.00
C SER A 634 87.76 -10.87 -57.06
N ALA A 635 86.86 -10.41 -57.93
CA ALA A 635 87.13 -9.35 -58.88
C ALA A 635 87.12 -7.94 -58.25
N ASP A 636 86.39 -7.76 -57.15
CA ASP A 636 86.24 -6.46 -56.46
C ASP A 636 87.26 -6.28 -55.32
N PHE A 637 87.90 -7.38 -54.87
CA PHE A 637 88.87 -7.37 -53.79
C PHE A 637 90.31 -7.48 -54.31
N ASP A 638 91.03 -6.37 -54.28
CA ASP A 638 92.45 -6.32 -54.64
C ASP A 638 93.34 -6.83 -53.48
N HIS A 639 93.77 -8.08 -53.57
CA HIS A 639 94.56 -8.76 -52.55
C HIS A 639 95.91 -8.06 -52.29
N ALA A 640 96.55 -7.50 -53.32
CA ALA A 640 97.80 -6.77 -53.17
C ALA A 640 97.57 -5.46 -52.41
N ARG A 641 96.51 -4.71 -52.76
CA ARG A 641 96.15 -3.44 -52.12
C ARG A 641 95.77 -3.59 -50.65
N TRP A 642 95.06 -4.66 -50.30
CA TRP A 642 94.51 -4.83 -48.95
C TRP A 642 95.36 -5.67 -48.02
N THR A 643 96.22 -6.57 -48.54
CA THR A 643 97.04 -7.45 -47.69
C THR A 643 98.54 -7.38 -47.99
N GLY A 644 98.95 -6.69 -49.05
CA GLY A 644 100.35 -6.66 -49.52
C GLY A 644 100.82 -7.95 -50.20
N PHE A 645 99.97 -8.97 -50.34
CA PHE A 645 100.31 -10.25 -50.98
C PHE A 645 99.70 -10.29 -52.38
N ALA A 646 100.53 -10.17 -53.42
CA ALA A 646 100.07 -10.21 -54.80
C ALA A 646 99.89 -11.67 -55.26
N LEU A 647 98.70 -12.00 -55.75
CA LEU A 647 98.43 -13.31 -56.35
C LEU A 647 98.85 -13.29 -57.83
N ASP A 648 99.82 -14.12 -58.21
CA ASP A 648 100.36 -14.22 -59.55
C ASP A 648 100.23 -15.63 -60.15
N GLN A 649 100.48 -15.74 -61.45
CA GLN A 649 100.43 -17.00 -62.22
C GLN A 649 99.17 -17.85 -61.93
N ALA A 650 99.34 -19.09 -61.46
CA ALA A 650 98.22 -19.98 -61.13
C ALA A 650 97.41 -19.48 -59.92
N HIS A 651 98.04 -18.80 -58.96
CA HIS A 651 97.38 -18.26 -57.76
C HIS A 651 96.43 -17.10 -58.07
N ALA A 652 96.70 -16.33 -59.14
CA ALA A 652 95.80 -15.25 -59.59
C ALA A 652 94.40 -15.74 -60.00
N ARG A 653 94.25 -17.04 -60.28
CA ARG A 653 92.97 -17.68 -60.64
C ARG A 653 92.40 -18.55 -59.53
N ALA A 654 93.08 -18.63 -58.38
CA ALA A 654 92.61 -19.43 -57.26
C ALA A 654 91.35 -18.81 -56.65
N ALA A 655 90.38 -19.67 -56.31
CA ALA A 655 89.26 -19.25 -55.48
C ALA A 655 89.77 -18.93 -54.06
N CYS A 656 89.15 -17.96 -53.39
CA CYS A 656 89.60 -17.52 -52.07
C CYS A 656 89.64 -18.68 -51.06
N GLU A 657 88.71 -19.63 -51.15
CA GLU A 657 88.60 -20.81 -50.30
C GLU A 657 89.80 -21.77 -50.40
N ALA A 658 90.57 -21.70 -51.50
CA ALA A 658 91.75 -22.54 -51.70
C ALA A 658 92.88 -22.17 -50.72
N CYS A 659 92.95 -20.90 -50.30
CA CYS A 659 93.94 -20.40 -49.35
C CYS A 659 93.30 -20.07 -47.99
N HIS A 660 92.05 -19.60 -48.00
CA HIS A 660 91.32 -19.21 -46.82
C HIS A 660 90.28 -20.28 -46.46
N VAL A 661 90.60 -21.08 -45.45
CA VAL A 661 89.71 -22.16 -45.00
C VAL A 661 88.32 -21.60 -44.66
N PRO A 662 87.22 -22.10 -45.27
CA PRO A 662 85.87 -21.66 -44.93
C PRO A 662 85.61 -21.89 -43.44
N THR A 663 85.22 -20.82 -42.73
CA THR A 663 84.93 -20.94 -41.30
C THR A 663 83.46 -21.30 -41.09
N HIS A 664 83.21 -22.26 -40.20
CA HIS A 664 81.87 -22.64 -39.77
C HIS A 664 81.29 -21.72 -38.70
N GLU A 665 82.03 -20.68 -38.26
CA GLU A 665 81.53 -19.67 -37.32
C GLU A 665 80.51 -18.73 -37.98
N LYS A 666 79.33 -19.26 -38.31
CA LYS A 666 78.17 -18.51 -38.82
C LYS A 666 77.77 -17.32 -37.93
N ARG A 667 78.25 -17.27 -36.68
CA ARG A 667 77.88 -16.25 -35.67
C ARG A 667 78.60 -14.91 -35.82
N LYS A 668 79.70 -14.82 -36.57
CA LYS A 668 80.49 -13.58 -36.70
C LYS A 668 80.48 -12.98 -38.11
N GLY A 669 79.60 -13.40 -39.02
CA GLY A 669 79.49 -12.80 -40.37
C GLY A 669 80.67 -13.05 -41.32
N MET A 670 81.80 -13.57 -40.82
CA MET A 670 82.96 -13.96 -41.60
C MET A 670 82.73 -15.32 -42.28
N ARG A 671 83.00 -15.41 -43.59
CA ARG A 671 82.83 -16.65 -44.37
C ARG A 671 84.13 -17.41 -44.60
N LEU A 672 85.25 -16.70 -44.57
CA LEU A 672 86.59 -17.21 -44.88
C LEU A 672 87.51 -16.92 -43.68
N GLY A 673 88.24 -17.94 -43.23
CA GLY A 673 89.21 -17.82 -42.13
C GLY A 673 90.54 -17.22 -42.58
N ARG A 674 91.50 -17.16 -41.65
CA ARG A 674 92.87 -16.74 -41.93
C ARG A 674 93.59 -17.81 -42.80
N SER A 675 94.47 -17.36 -43.69
CA SER A 675 95.39 -18.25 -44.41
C SER A 675 96.37 -18.91 -43.43
N ALA A 676 96.88 -20.10 -43.77
CA ALA A 676 97.89 -20.82 -43.00
C ALA A 676 99.24 -20.08 -42.95
N GLY A 677 99.53 -19.24 -43.95
CA GLY A 677 100.75 -18.45 -44.05
C GLY A 677 100.96 -17.92 -45.48
N SER A 678 102.21 -17.61 -45.83
CA SER A 678 102.60 -17.08 -47.15
C SER A 678 103.80 -17.80 -47.77
N ALA A 679 104.41 -18.76 -47.08
CA ALA A 679 105.44 -19.62 -47.65
C ALA A 679 104.79 -20.78 -48.45
N CYS A 680 105.49 -21.31 -49.46
CA CYS A 680 104.96 -22.38 -50.30
C CYS A 680 104.51 -23.61 -49.47
N ALA A 681 105.29 -23.94 -48.43
CA ALA A 681 105.04 -25.08 -47.55
C ALA A 681 103.87 -24.88 -46.57
N ASP A 682 103.39 -23.64 -46.38
CA ASP A 682 102.24 -23.36 -45.52
C ASP A 682 100.94 -23.89 -46.17
N CYS A 683 100.93 -24.01 -47.50
CA CYS A 683 99.76 -24.43 -48.29
C CYS A 683 100.00 -25.72 -49.08
N HIS A 684 101.23 -25.98 -49.55
CA HIS A 684 101.56 -27.13 -50.38
C HIS A 684 102.41 -28.16 -49.63
N GLU A 685 101.99 -29.42 -49.70
CA GLU A 685 102.74 -30.53 -49.12
C GLU A 685 103.99 -30.84 -49.96
N ASP A 686 105.14 -31.02 -49.29
CA ASP A 686 106.41 -31.33 -49.97
C ASP A 686 106.42 -32.76 -50.55
N PRO A 687 106.43 -32.93 -51.90
CA PRO A 687 106.48 -34.25 -52.52
C PRO A 687 107.81 -34.99 -52.28
N HIS A 688 108.88 -34.28 -51.92
CA HIS A 688 110.20 -34.85 -51.66
C HIS A 688 110.32 -35.45 -50.26
N ALA A 689 109.27 -35.34 -49.43
CA ALA A 689 109.23 -35.84 -48.06
C ALA A 689 110.40 -35.36 -47.20
N GLY A 690 110.79 -34.09 -47.34
CA GLY A 690 111.82 -33.44 -46.54
C GLY A 690 113.26 -33.79 -46.92
N GLN A 691 113.49 -34.49 -48.04
CA GLN A 691 114.85 -34.84 -48.49
C GLN A 691 115.74 -33.62 -48.80
N PHE A 692 115.12 -32.46 -49.05
CA PHE A 692 115.80 -31.21 -49.37
C PHE A 692 115.62 -30.12 -48.29
N THR A 693 115.06 -30.46 -47.14
CA THR A 693 114.91 -29.52 -46.02
C THR A 693 116.26 -29.12 -45.45
N VAL A 694 116.51 -27.81 -45.33
CA VAL A 694 117.68 -27.24 -44.65
C VAL A 694 117.26 -26.54 -43.36
N ALA A 695 118.21 -26.17 -42.50
CA ALA A 695 117.92 -25.53 -41.20
C ALA A 695 117.10 -24.22 -41.32
N ALA A 696 117.13 -23.56 -42.48
CA ALA A 696 116.35 -22.36 -42.79
C ALA A 696 114.94 -22.65 -43.35
N GLY A 697 114.52 -23.91 -43.46
CA GLY A 697 113.23 -24.34 -43.99
C GLY A 697 113.30 -24.96 -45.39
N ASN A 698 112.13 -25.18 -45.99
CA ASN A 698 111.97 -25.69 -47.35
C ASN A 698 111.89 -24.53 -48.34
N ASP A 699 113.01 -24.19 -48.97
CA ASP A 699 113.05 -23.20 -50.05
C ASP A 699 112.83 -23.87 -51.41
N CYS A 700 111.56 -24.02 -51.78
CA CYS A 700 111.17 -24.65 -53.04
C CYS A 700 111.64 -23.84 -54.26
N ALA A 701 111.63 -22.51 -54.15
CA ALA A 701 111.95 -21.58 -55.24
C ALA A 701 113.42 -21.65 -55.66
N ARG A 702 114.30 -22.18 -54.80
CA ARG A 702 115.71 -22.43 -55.12
C ARG A 702 115.89 -23.40 -56.29
N CYS A 703 114.97 -24.35 -56.46
CA CYS A 703 115.07 -25.36 -57.51
C CYS A 703 113.89 -25.31 -58.48
N HIS A 704 112.70 -24.93 -58.03
CA HIS A 704 111.52 -24.82 -58.88
C HIS A 704 111.28 -23.36 -59.27
N LEU A 705 111.55 -23.02 -60.53
CA LEU A 705 111.42 -21.66 -61.06
C LEU A 705 109.99 -21.26 -61.41
N ASP A 706 109.09 -22.24 -61.48
CA ASP A 706 107.67 -22.03 -61.77
C ASP A 706 106.83 -22.48 -60.57
N SER A 707 106.17 -21.52 -59.91
CA SER A 707 105.27 -21.76 -58.78
C SER A 707 103.88 -22.26 -59.21
N GLY A 708 103.58 -22.27 -60.52
CA GLY A 708 102.34 -22.80 -61.07
C GLY A 708 102.37 -24.33 -61.22
N SER A 709 103.33 -24.86 -61.97
CA SER A 709 103.44 -26.30 -62.24
C SER A 709 104.53 -27.02 -61.45
N PHE A 710 105.50 -26.28 -60.89
CA PHE A 710 106.73 -26.82 -60.32
C PHE A 710 107.54 -27.70 -61.30
N ALA A 711 107.22 -27.69 -62.60
CA ALA A 711 107.87 -28.57 -63.59
C ALA A 711 109.24 -28.06 -64.04
N THR A 712 109.47 -26.75 -63.99
CA THR A 712 110.73 -26.14 -64.40
C THR A 712 111.75 -26.24 -63.27
N LEU A 713 112.79 -27.04 -63.48
CA LEU A 713 113.83 -27.34 -62.50
C LEU A 713 115.17 -26.66 -62.87
N ASP A 714 115.78 -25.93 -61.93
CA ASP A 714 117.17 -25.46 -61.99
C ASP A 714 118.04 -26.34 -61.09
N PHE A 715 118.24 -27.59 -61.50
CA PHE A 715 119.11 -28.56 -60.82
C PHE A 715 120.09 -29.18 -61.80
N ASP A 716 121.36 -29.14 -61.44
CA ASP A 716 122.45 -29.69 -62.22
C ASP A 716 123.28 -30.65 -61.33
N HIS A 717 123.50 -31.88 -61.79
CA HIS A 717 124.21 -32.89 -61.00
C HIS A 717 125.68 -32.56 -60.71
N ASP A 718 126.36 -31.84 -61.62
CA ASP A 718 127.76 -31.46 -61.48
C ASP A 718 127.93 -30.26 -60.55
N ARG A 719 126.91 -29.39 -60.48
CA ARG A 719 126.83 -28.20 -59.62
C ARG A 719 126.27 -28.53 -58.23
N ASP A 720 125.15 -29.24 -58.17
CA ASP A 720 124.28 -29.33 -57.00
C ASP A 720 124.33 -30.71 -56.32
N SER A 721 125.05 -31.68 -56.89
CA SER A 721 125.16 -33.02 -56.35
C SER A 721 126.63 -33.46 -56.18
N ARG A 722 126.86 -34.44 -55.31
CA ARG A 722 128.21 -35.04 -55.11
C ARG A 722 128.57 -36.09 -56.18
N PHE A 723 127.60 -36.57 -56.93
CA PHE A 723 127.79 -37.59 -57.96
C PHE A 723 127.70 -36.92 -59.32
N LYS A 724 128.87 -36.61 -59.89
CA LYS A 724 128.98 -36.00 -61.20
C LYS A 724 128.61 -37.00 -62.29
N LEU A 725 127.76 -36.60 -63.22
CA LEU A 725 127.30 -37.50 -64.27
C LEU A 725 128.29 -37.45 -65.42
N ASP A 726 128.86 -38.61 -65.77
CA ASP A 726 129.67 -38.71 -66.98
C ASP A 726 128.79 -38.69 -68.25
N ALA A 727 129.46 -38.72 -69.41
CA ALA A 727 128.81 -38.64 -70.72
C ALA A 727 127.77 -39.75 -71.01
N GLN A 728 127.79 -40.87 -70.27
CA GLN A 728 126.77 -41.91 -70.41
C GLN A 728 125.64 -41.73 -69.40
N HIS A 729 125.97 -41.37 -68.15
CA HIS A 729 124.97 -41.18 -67.10
C HIS A 729 124.12 -39.92 -67.28
N VAL A 730 124.64 -38.85 -67.89
CA VAL A 730 123.90 -37.59 -68.15
C VAL A 730 122.71 -37.77 -69.12
N LYS A 731 122.71 -38.86 -69.89
CA LYS A 731 121.64 -39.17 -70.86
C LYS A 731 120.49 -39.98 -70.25
N LEU A 732 120.62 -40.39 -68.99
CA LEU A 732 119.61 -41.18 -68.31
C LEU A 732 118.56 -40.28 -67.69
N GLU A 733 117.31 -40.71 -67.76
CA GLU A 733 116.22 -40.10 -66.99
C GLU A 733 116.48 -40.24 -65.49
N CYS A 734 116.11 -39.22 -64.71
CA CYS A 734 116.32 -39.18 -63.26
C CYS A 734 115.85 -40.47 -62.57
N ALA A 735 114.71 -41.02 -63.00
CA ALA A 735 114.08 -42.21 -62.43
C ALA A 735 114.87 -43.51 -62.63
N ALA A 736 115.82 -43.56 -63.58
CA ALA A 736 116.68 -44.73 -63.78
C ALA A 736 117.52 -45.02 -62.52
N CYS A 737 117.96 -43.95 -61.86
CA CYS A 737 118.78 -43.97 -60.65
C CYS A 737 117.94 -43.68 -59.40
N HIS A 738 117.10 -42.65 -59.45
CA HIS A 738 116.23 -42.24 -58.35
C HIS A 738 114.92 -43.00 -58.39
N ARG A 739 114.93 -44.18 -57.77
CA ARG A 739 113.78 -45.06 -57.73
C ARG A 739 112.84 -44.72 -56.57
N PRO A 740 111.54 -44.94 -56.73
CA PRO A 740 110.60 -44.86 -55.62
C PRO A 740 110.97 -45.90 -54.55
N VAL A 741 110.97 -45.45 -53.29
CA VAL A 741 111.11 -46.32 -52.12
C VAL A 741 109.98 -46.02 -51.14
N ASP A 742 109.62 -47.01 -50.35
CA ASP A 742 108.84 -46.79 -49.14
C ASP A 742 109.79 -46.27 -48.06
N ASN A 743 109.48 -45.10 -47.49
CA ASN A 743 110.27 -44.47 -46.43
C ASN A 743 109.58 -44.55 -45.06
N GLY A 744 108.53 -45.37 -44.91
CA GLY A 744 107.76 -45.54 -43.67
C GLY A 744 106.77 -44.42 -43.37
N ARG A 745 106.82 -43.29 -44.08
CA ARG A 745 105.83 -42.19 -43.99
C ARG A 745 104.93 -42.09 -45.22
N ARG A 746 105.40 -42.51 -46.38
CA ARG A 746 104.65 -42.54 -47.65
C ARG A 746 105.04 -43.78 -48.45
N ALA A 747 104.03 -44.49 -48.96
CA ALA A 747 104.19 -45.79 -49.64
C ALA A 747 105.04 -45.74 -50.94
N SER A 748 105.32 -44.55 -51.47
CA SER A 748 106.17 -44.37 -52.65
C SER A 748 106.69 -42.93 -52.73
N VAL A 749 107.94 -42.71 -52.29
CA VAL A 749 108.66 -41.43 -52.46
C VAL A 749 109.91 -41.68 -53.31
N VAL A 750 110.16 -40.83 -54.30
CA VAL A 750 111.40 -40.91 -55.09
C VAL A 750 112.59 -40.58 -54.19
N ARG A 751 113.53 -41.53 -54.07
CA ARG A 751 114.72 -41.37 -53.22
C ARG A 751 115.81 -40.61 -53.97
N TYR A 752 115.98 -39.34 -53.62
CA TYR A 752 117.08 -38.49 -54.09
C TYR A 752 118.28 -38.53 -53.14
N LYS A 753 118.06 -38.59 -51.81
CA LYS A 753 119.14 -38.64 -50.81
C LYS A 753 118.73 -39.42 -49.55
N PRO A 754 119.63 -40.19 -48.93
CA PRO A 754 120.98 -40.52 -49.40
C PRO A 754 120.96 -41.65 -50.42
N LEU A 755 121.64 -41.48 -51.56
CA LEU A 755 121.96 -42.55 -52.50
C LEU A 755 123.46 -42.86 -52.44
N GLY A 756 123.86 -44.12 -52.50
CA GLY A 756 125.26 -44.50 -52.60
C GLY A 756 125.88 -43.97 -53.89
N VAL A 757 127.20 -43.74 -53.90
CA VAL A 757 127.94 -43.19 -55.07
C VAL A 757 128.91 -44.20 -55.67
N GLU A 758 129.05 -45.36 -55.04
CA GLU A 758 129.87 -46.45 -55.58
C GLU A 758 129.09 -47.18 -56.67
N CYS A 759 129.77 -47.68 -57.71
CA CYS A 759 129.12 -48.35 -58.83
C CYS A 759 128.20 -49.51 -58.38
N ILE A 760 128.59 -50.24 -57.32
CA ILE A 760 127.83 -51.35 -56.76
C ILE A 760 126.55 -50.90 -56.03
N ASP A 761 126.42 -49.64 -55.64
CA ASP A 761 125.22 -49.15 -54.98
C ASP A 761 124.04 -49.02 -55.95
N CYS A 762 124.32 -48.89 -57.25
CA CYS A 762 123.32 -48.80 -58.32
C CYS A 762 123.27 -50.06 -59.21
N HIS A 763 124.30 -50.91 -59.22
CA HIS A 763 124.45 -52.03 -60.17
C HIS A 763 124.61 -53.44 -59.54
N ARG A 764 123.93 -53.80 -58.44
CA ARG A 764 124.07 -55.14 -57.82
C ARG A 764 123.50 -56.30 -58.66
N PRO A 765 124.16 -57.47 -58.72
CA PRO A 765 123.56 -58.73 -59.20
C PRO A 765 122.70 -59.39 -58.10
N THR A 766 121.50 -59.87 -58.42
CA THR A 766 120.47 -60.30 -57.45
C THR A 766 120.57 -61.78 -57.05
N ASP A 767 120.39 -62.14 -55.76
CA ASP A 767 119.62 -63.35 -55.37
C ASP A 767 119.12 -63.43 -53.90
N ARG A 768 117.79 -63.63 -53.81
CA ARG A 768 116.88 -64.27 -52.82
C ARG A 768 116.93 -64.07 -51.27
N LYS A 769 115.84 -63.39 -50.85
CA LYS A 769 114.73 -63.78 -49.92
C LYS A 769 114.91 -63.82 -48.38
N SER A 770 113.99 -63.06 -47.75
CA SER A 770 113.23 -63.28 -46.50
C SER A 770 114.00 -63.30 -45.18
N ARG A 771 113.48 -62.82 -44.04
CA ARG A 771 112.29 -62.07 -43.61
C ARG A 771 112.63 -61.57 -42.18
N PRO A 772 111.78 -60.71 -41.57
CA PRO A 772 112.10 -59.79 -40.49
C PRO A 772 111.60 -60.27 -39.12
N ASP A 773 112.05 -59.64 -38.05
CA ASP A 773 111.26 -59.07 -36.95
C ASP A 773 112.19 -58.70 -35.78
N ASP A 774 112.08 -57.49 -35.24
CA ASP A 774 111.29 -57.30 -34.03
C ASP A 774 111.22 -55.82 -33.64
N SER A 775 110.02 -55.50 -33.19
CA SER A 775 109.48 -54.20 -32.81
C SER A 775 109.63 -53.93 -31.31
N ASP A 776 109.42 -52.66 -30.98
CA ASP A 776 108.84 -52.15 -29.73
C ASP A 776 109.75 -51.89 -28.50
N SER A 777 110.13 -50.61 -28.46
CA SER A 777 110.08 -49.72 -27.31
C SER A 777 109.06 -50.05 -26.21
N HIS A 778 109.51 -49.98 -24.96
CA HIS A 778 108.63 -49.70 -23.82
C HIS A 778 108.50 -48.20 -23.59
N THR A 779 107.24 -47.79 -23.46
CA THR A 779 106.75 -46.49 -23.04
C THR A 779 107.05 -46.20 -21.58
N THR A 780 107.08 -44.89 -21.35
CA THR A 780 107.22 -44.14 -20.12
C THR A 780 106.29 -44.55 -18.99
N GLY A 781 106.80 -44.33 -17.78
CA GLY A 781 105.98 -43.91 -16.66
C GLY A 781 106.69 -44.13 -15.34
N ARG A 782 107.09 -43.04 -14.66
CA ARG A 782 106.43 -42.62 -13.42
C ARG A 782 107.11 -41.37 -12.84
N VAL A 783 106.27 -40.44 -12.39
CA VAL A 783 106.65 -39.30 -11.56
C VAL A 783 107.13 -39.80 -10.19
N GLU A 784 108.30 -39.30 -9.83
CA GLU A 784 108.92 -39.08 -8.50
C GLU A 784 108.58 -40.05 -7.35
N GLY A 785 109.62 -40.71 -6.82
CA GLY A 785 109.61 -41.33 -5.49
C GLY A 785 109.67 -40.28 -4.38
N ASP A 786 109.57 -40.61 -3.11
CA ASP A 786 109.80 -41.90 -2.48
C ASP A 786 109.38 -41.81 -1.00
N ASP A 787 109.28 -42.95 -0.32
CA ASP A 787 109.60 -43.01 1.11
C ASP A 787 110.21 -44.40 1.43
N ARG A 788 111.56 -44.39 1.52
CA ARG A 788 112.56 -45.43 1.86
C ARG A 788 113.31 -46.17 0.74
#